data_AF-A0A6P0JQH2-F1
#
_entry.id   AF-A0A6P0JQH2-F1
#
_cell.length_a   1.000
_cell.length_b   1.000
_cell.length_c   1.000
_cell.angle_alpha   90.00
_cell.angle_beta   90.00
_cell.angle_gamma   90.00
#
_symmetry.space_group_name_H-M   'P 1'
#
loop_
_entity.id
_entity.type
_entity.pdbx_description
1 polymer ?
#
loop_
_entity_poly.entity_id
_entity_poly.type
_entity_poly.pdbx_seq_one_letter_code
_entity_poly.pdbx_strand_id
1 'polypeptide(L)'
;MLEEYRQHSAERAKLGIPPLPLTAEQTSELCELLKNPPEEDKEDLLMLLRDRIPPGVDEAAYVKAGFLTAVAKGEIDCPLLSHQGAVDLLGTMVGGYNVQSLVDLLKSRDSNLAAEAANALSKMTLVFDAFNDVLNLSDVNPYAKQVIDAWAEGDWFLDKHPVPETITVTVFKVPGETNTDDLSPATHATTRPDIPLHALAMLESRMPEGIETIAKLKEKGHPVAYVGDVVGTGSSRKSAINSLIWHIGHDIPYIPNKRAGGYILGGKIAPIFFNTAEDSGGFPIECDVTKMQTGDVITIHPYKGEITNEAGEVISTFTLKPETILDEVRAGGRIPLLIGRSLTDKTREALGLETSTLFTRPSLPEDDGKGFTLAQKMVGKACGLPGVRPGTSCEPMMTTVGSQDTTGPMTQDELKELACLGFSADLVMQSFCHTAAYPKPVDVKTHQTLPDFFANRGGVALKPGDGIIHSWLNRMLLPDTVGTGGDSHTRFPLGISFPAGSGLVAFAAALGVMPLDMPESVLVRFTGELQPGVTLRDIVNAIPWVAMQEGKLTVGTENKQNVFSGRIMEMEGLPDLKLEQAFELTDATAERSCAGCTIKLSKDTIAEYLRSNVVLLRNMVARGYQDARTIMRRVAKMEEWLENPQLMEADENADYQDVIEVNLNEIKEPIVAAPNDPDNVKLMSECAGDKVDEVFIGSCMTNIGHYRAAAKVLEDAGVVKTRLWICPPTRMDEKQLREEGVYGVFAAAGARTEMPGCSLCMGNQARVEDEATVFSTSTRNFNNRMGKGARVYLGSAELAAVCALLGYIPTVEEYNAIVAEKINPFAAELYRYLNFNEIEGFEDEGRVVPLEEMPKIEDILGIPAGAK
;
A
#
# COMPACT_ATOMS: atom_id res chain seq x y z
N MET A 1 18.66 8.91 30.61
CA MET A 1 19.35 8.06 29.61
C MET A 1 19.65 6.61 30.04
N LEU A 2 20.89 6.22 30.43
CA LEU A 2 21.33 4.81 30.44
C LEU A 2 20.53 3.90 31.36
N GLU A 3 20.22 4.37 32.57
CA GLU A 3 19.41 3.61 33.53
C GLU A 3 18.00 3.34 32.96
N GLU A 4 17.36 4.34 32.37
CA GLU A 4 16.04 4.18 31.73
C GLU A 4 16.11 3.26 30.52
N TYR A 5 17.16 3.36 29.70
CA TYR A 5 17.38 2.45 28.58
C TYR A 5 17.59 1.01 29.05
N ARG A 6 18.36 0.79 30.13
CA ARG A 6 18.58 -0.53 30.72
C ARG A 6 17.29 -1.11 31.29
N GLN A 7 16.48 -0.30 31.96
CA GLN A 7 15.15 -0.70 32.45
C GLN A 7 14.24 -1.09 31.28
N HIS A 8 14.14 -0.26 30.24
CA HIS A 8 13.38 -0.56 29.03
C HIS A 8 13.85 -1.84 28.33
N SER A 9 15.17 -2.01 28.20
CA SER A 9 15.77 -3.22 27.64
C SER A 9 15.42 -4.46 28.46
N ALA A 10 15.45 -4.37 29.80
CA ALA A 10 15.06 -5.46 30.68
C ALA A 10 13.57 -5.79 30.61
N GLU A 11 12.70 -4.79 30.44
CA GLU A 11 11.26 -4.99 30.24
C GLU A 11 10.97 -5.71 28.93
N ARG A 12 11.62 -5.31 27.83
CA ARG A 12 11.44 -5.93 26.52
C ARG A 12 12.09 -7.31 26.42
N ALA A 13 13.21 -7.53 27.11
CA ALA A 13 13.81 -8.85 27.21
C ALA A 13 12.87 -9.90 27.84
N LYS A 14 11.94 -9.51 28.73
CA LYS A 14 10.90 -10.43 29.26
C LYS A 14 9.93 -10.92 28.18
N LEU A 15 9.80 -10.18 27.08
CA LEU A 15 9.01 -10.55 25.90
C LEU A 15 9.87 -11.23 24.82
N GLY A 16 11.18 -11.40 25.04
CA GLY A 16 12.10 -11.98 24.05
C GLY A 16 12.42 -11.05 22.87
N ILE A 17 12.23 -9.74 23.01
CA ILE A 17 12.43 -8.76 21.92
C ILE A 17 13.46 -7.68 22.30
N PRO A 18 14.17 -7.08 21.32
CA PRO A 18 15.14 -6.03 21.59
C PRO A 18 14.48 -4.73 22.08
N PRO A 19 15.24 -3.81 22.70
CA PRO A 19 14.79 -2.46 23.00
C PRO A 19 14.39 -1.69 21.73
N LEU A 20 13.59 -0.63 21.91
CA LEU A 20 13.28 0.30 20.82
C LEU A 20 14.55 1.03 20.35
N PRO A 21 14.60 1.49 19.09
CA PRO A 21 15.64 2.40 18.64
C PRO A 21 15.66 3.69 19.47
N LEU A 22 16.82 4.33 19.55
CA LEU A 22 16.98 5.58 20.30
C LEU A 22 16.22 6.71 19.62
N THR A 23 15.57 7.53 20.44
CA THR A 23 14.98 8.81 20.01
C THR A 23 16.05 9.87 19.78
N ALA A 24 15.69 11.00 19.16
CA ALA A 24 16.60 12.14 18.99
C ALA A 24 17.12 12.69 20.33
N GLU A 25 16.25 12.78 21.35
CA GLU A 25 16.61 13.22 22.70
C GLU A 25 17.62 12.25 23.34
N GLN A 26 17.32 10.96 23.36
CA GLN A 26 18.23 9.93 23.84
C GLN A 26 19.56 9.92 23.09
N THR A 27 19.53 10.14 21.77
CA THR A 27 20.75 10.24 20.95
C THR A 27 21.57 11.46 21.32
N SER A 28 20.95 12.61 21.60
CA SER A 28 21.65 13.79 22.10
C SER A 28 22.30 13.54 23.46
N GLU A 29 21.59 12.89 24.39
CA GLU A 29 22.15 12.50 25.69
C GLU A 29 23.31 11.51 25.55
N LEU A 30 23.20 10.54 24.63
CA LEU A 30 24.27 9.61 24.29
C LEU A 30 25.51 10.36 23.77
N CYS A 31 25.33 11.34 22.88
CA CYS A 31 26.42 12.16 22.36
C CYS A 31 27.15 12.94 23.47
N GLU A 32 26.46 13.41 24.52
CA GLU A 32 27.12 14.03 25.67
C GLU A 32 27.89 13.01 26.51
N LEU A 33 27.34 11.80 26.73
CA LEU A 33 28.04 10.72 27.43
C LEU A 33 29.30 10.27 26.69
N LEU A 34 29.28 10.24 25.36
CA LEU A 34 30.42 9.84 24.53
C LEU A 34 31.61 10.82 24.63
N LYS A 35 31.38 12.09 24.98
CA LYS A 35 32.46 13.08 25.20
C LYS A 35 33.23 12.80 26.49
N ASN A 36 32.56 12.28 27.52
CA ASN A 36 33.15 11.94 28.81
C ASN A 36 32.57 10.62 29.35
N PRO A 37 32.98 9.48 28.76
CA PRO A 37 32.34 8.18 29.01
C PRO A 37 32.71 7.63 30.39
N PRO A 38 31.74 7.12 31.17
CA PRO A 38 32.03 6.27 32.32
C PRO A 38 32.85 5.04 31.89
N GLU A 39 33.82 4.61 32.70
CA GLU A 39 34.72 3.51 32.34
C GLU A 39 33.98 2.18 32.14
N GLU A 40 32.97 1.94 32.97
CA GLU A 40 32.13 0.74 32.93
C GLU A 40 31.19 0.67 31.71
N ASP A 41 30.91 1.80 31.04
CA ASP A 41 29.85 1.90 30.02
C ASP A 41 30.41 2.08 28.59
N LYS A 42 31.73 2.07 28.40
CA LYS A 42 32.36 2.39 27.10
C LYS A 42 31.88 1.52 25.94
N GLU A 43 31.79 0.21 26.14
CA GLU A 43 31.33 -0.72 25.11
C GLU A 43 29.84 -0.55 24.81
N ASP A 44 29.02 -0.37 25.86
CA ASP A 44 27.59 -0.11 25.72
C ASP A 44 27.33 1.17 24.91
N LEU A 45 28.03 2.27 25.23
CA LEU A 45 27.88 3.55 24.54
C LEU A 45 28.21 3.45 23.04
N LEU A 46 29.29 2.73 22.69
CA LEU A 46 29.65 2.49 21.29
C LEU A 46 28.62 1.62 20.58
N MET A 47 28.11 0.57 21.22
CA MET A 47 27.05 -0.28 20.68
C MET A 47 25.76 0.52 20.44
N LEU A 48 25.37 1.40 21.38
CA LEU A 48 24.21 2.27 21.22
C LEU A 48 24.35 3.19 20.00
N LEU A 49 25.52 3.85 19.85
CA LEU A 49 25.80 4.73 18.73
C LEU A 49 25.80 3.98 17.39
N ARG A 50 26.41 2.79 17.37
CA ARG A 50 26.59 1.97 16.18
C ARG A 50 25.30 1.31 15.72
N ASP A 51 24.56 0.70 16.63
CA ASP A 51 23.53 -0.29 16.30
C ASP A 51 22.11 0.10 16.69
N ARG A 52 21.89 1.14 17.51
CA ARG A 52 20.56 1.46 18.09
C ARG A 52 19.94 2.77 17.59
N ILE A 53 20.57 3.46 16.64
CA ILE A 53 20.05 4.70 16.05
C ILE A 53 19.54 4.40 14.64
N PRO A 54 18.29 4.76 14.29
CA PRO A 54 17.78 4.60 12.93
C PRO A 54 18.65 5.31 11.87
N PRO A 55 18.73 4.79 10.63
CA PRO A 55 19.47 5.42 9.53
C PRO A 55 18.62 6.48 8.81
N GLY A 56 19.14 7.03 7.71
CA GLY A 56 18.34 7.88 6.81
C GLY A 56 18.12 9.29 7.34
N VAL A 57 16.88 9.77 7.22
CA VAL A 57 16.45 11.11 7.66
C VAL A 57 15.55 11.08 8.91
N ASP A 58 15.73 10.06 9.77
CA ASP A 58 15.15 10.06 11.11
C ASP A 58 15.75 11.20 11.97
N GLU A 59 14.97 11.73 12.91
CA GLU A 59 15.42 12.80 13.79
C GLU A 59 16.64 12.39 14.65
N ALA A 60 16.75 11.12 15.05
CA ALA A 60 17.92 10.61 15.75
C ALA A 60 19.14 10.48 14.82
N ALA A 61 18.91 10.14 13.55
CA ALA A 61 19.95 10.10 12.52
C ALA A 61 20.55 11.49 12.30
N TYR A 62 19.74 12.56 12.34
CA TYR A 62 20.22 13.94 12.25
C TYR A 62 21.24 14.27 13.35
N VAL A 63 20.90 13.95 14.60
CA VAL A 63 21.78 14.18 15.76
C VAL A 63 23.07 13.36 15.63
N LYS A 64 22.95 12.08 15.27
CA LYS A 64 24.10 11.18 15.05
C LYS A 64 25.03 11.71 13.95
N ALA A 65 24.51 12.09 12.80
CA ALA A 65 25.30 12.59 11.68
C ALA A 65 26.05 13.87 12.06
N GLY A 66 25.39 14.81 12.74
CA GLY A 66 26.01 16.05 13.23
C GLY A 66 27.15 15.78 14.21
N PHE A 67 26.92 14.91 15.19
CA PHE A 67 27.95 14.51 16.17
C PHE A 67 29.16 13.84 15.50
N LEU A 68 28.93 12.83 14.65
CA LEU A 68 30.00 12.12 13.96
C LEU A 68 30.82 13.05 13.05
N THR A 69 30.15 14.01 12.39
CA THR A 69 30.82 15.01 11.54
C THR A 69 31.74 15.91 12.36
N ALA A 70 31.28 16.38 13.52
CA ALA A 70 32.08 17.22 14.41
C ALA A 70 33.28 16.46 14.98
N VAL A 71 33.11 15.17 15.33
CA VAL A 71 34.24 14.30 15.75
C VAL A 71 35.22 14.08 14.60
N ALA A 72 34.76 13.79 13.39
CA ALA A 72 35.62 13.61 12.23
C ALA A 72 36.45 14.86 11.89
N LYS A 73 35.88 16.06 12.11
CA LYS A 73 36.56 17.34 11.90
C LYS A 73 37.45 17.79 13.07
N GLY A 74 37.45 17.06 14.20
CA GLY A 74 38.16 17.45 15.42
C GLY A 74 37.56 18.67 16.11
N GLU A 75 36.27 18.96 15.87
CA GLU A 75 35.52 20.04 16.53
C GLU A 75 34.99 19.58 17.90
N ILE A 76 34.79 18.27 18.07
CA ILE A 76 34.40 17.62 19.33
C ILE A 76 35.38 16.48 19.61
N ASP A 77 35.93 16.45 20.84
CA ASP A 77 36.73 15.33 21.32
C ASP A 77 35.82 14.17 21.77
N CYS A 78 36.11 12.96 21.30
CA CYS A 78 35.45 11.72 21.73
C CYS A 78 36.51 10.65 22.01
N PRO A 79 36.79 10.30 23.29
CA PRO A 79 37.85 9.35 23.63
C PRO A 79 37.59 7.91 23.16
N LEU A 80 36.34 7.58 22.76
CA LEU A 80 35.98 6.24 22.28
C LEU A 80 35.98 6.10 20.76
N LEU A 81 36.12 7.20 20.02
CA LEU A 81 35.98 7.21 18.58
C LEU A 81 37.10 8.03 17.94
N SER A 82 37.90 7.39 17.08
CA SER A 82 38.88 8.10 16.27
C SER A 82 38.17 8.95 15.20
N HIS A 83 38.87 9.93 14.63
CA HIS A 83 38.32 10.71 13.52
C HIS A 83 37.93 9.81 12.35
N GLN A 84 38.76 8.81 12.01
CA GLN A 84 38.45 7.81 10.98
C GLN A 84 37.24 6.95 11.36
N GLY A 85 37.16 6.47 12.61
CA GLY A 85 36.01 5.68 13.07
C GLY A 85 34.69 6.46 13.02
N ALA A 86 34.74 7.80 13.13
CA ALA A 86 33.57 8.64 12.91
C ALA A 86 33.14 8.69 11.43
N VAL A 87 34.10 8.72 10.50
CA VAL A 87 33.83 8.62 9.06
C VAL A 87 33.26 7.24 8.71
N ASP A 88 33.82 6.16 9.29
CA ASP A 88 33.31 4.80 9.10
C ASP A 88 31.84 4.70 9.52
N LEU A 89 31.49 5.24 10.69
CA LEU A 89 30.11 5.25 11.17
C LEU A 89 29.19 6.18 10.37
N LEU A 90 29.68 7.25 9.76
CA LEU A 90 28.91 8.03 8.79
C LEU A 90 28.58 7.19 7.56
N GLY A 91 29.50 6.33 7.11
CA GLY A 91 29.30 5.40 6.00
C GLY A 91 28.22 4.35 6.22
N THR A 92 27.84 4.06 7.47
CA THR A 92 26.83 3.02 7.78
C THR A 92 25.40 3.55 7.90
N MET A 93 25.18 4.86 7.79
CA MET A 93 23.88 5.49 7.99
C MET A 93 22.95 5.41 6.76
N VAL A 94 23.30 4.58 5.77
CA VAL A 94 22.56 4.28 4.52
C VAL A 94 22.48 5.46 3.54
N GLY A 95 22.09 6.65 3.99
CA GLY A 95 21.94 7.87 3.20
C GLY A 95 21.26 9.00 4.01
N GLY A 96 21.09 10.17 3.40
CA GLY A 96 20.49 11.35 4.06
C GLY A 96 21.51 12.27 4.71
N TYR A 97 21.39 12.55 6.01
CA TYR A 97 22.17 13.58 6.70
C TYR A 97 23.69 13.33 6.74
N ASN A 98 24.11 12.09 6.55
CA ASN A 98 25.51 11.68 6.46
C ASN A 98 26.16 12.01 5.11
N VAL A 99 25.40 12.06 4.01
CA VAL A 99 25.92 12.17 2.64
C VAL A 99 26.73 13.45 2.46
N GLN A 100 26.13 14.62 2.77
CA GLN A 100 26.81 15.91 2.61
C GLN A 100 28.07 16.00 3.49
N SER A 101 28.00 15.41 4.68
CA SER A 101 29.13 15.35 5.61
C SER A 101 30.31 14.58 5.01
N LEU A 102 30.04 13.43 4.37
CA LEU A 102 31.05 12.65 3.66
C LEU A 102 31.60 13.40 2.43
N VAL A 103 30.75 14.07 1.65
CA VAL A 103 31.17 14.88 0.49
C VAL A 103 32.10 16.02 0.92
N ASP A 104 31.83 16.66 2.06
CA ASP A 104 32.71 17.68 2.61
C ASP A 104 34.04 17.12 3.11
N LEU A 105 34.03 15.90 3.68
CA LEU A 105 35.24 15.22 4.15
C LEU A 105 36.17 14.78 3.01
N LEU A 106 35.67 14.61 1.78
CA LEU A 106 36.53 14.43 0.58
C LEU A 106 37.49 15.61 0.37
N LYS A 107 37.15 16.80 0.88
CA LYS A 107 37.95 18.03 0.77
C LYS A 107 38.92 18.19 1.95
N SER A 108 39.01 17.20 2.86
CA SER A 108 39.89 17.24 4.01
C SER A 108 41.36 17.33 3.60
N ARG A 109 42.16 18.04 4.41
CA ARG A 109 43.62 18.08 4.25
C ARG A 109 44.30 16.82 4.79
N ASP A 110 43.60 16.06 5.63
CA ASP A 110 44.05 14.74 6.08
C ASP A 110 43.69 13.70 5.02
N SER A 111 44.71 13.17 4.34
CA SER A 111 44.55 12.18 3.28
C SER A 111 43.89 10.89 3.74
N ASN A 112 44.03 10.52 5.02
CA ASN A 112 43.40 9.32 5.57
C ASN A 112 41.89 9.53 5.74
N LEU A 113 41.46 10.71 6.20
CA LEU A 113 40.04 11.04 6.33
C LEU A 113 39.36 11.17 4.96
N ALA A 114 40.02 11.80 3.99
CA ALA A 114 39.50 11.91 2.63
C ALA A 114 39.38 10.54 1.94
N ALA A 115 40.36 9.64 2.16
CA ALA A 115 40.31 8.27 1.65
C ALA A 115 39.15 7.47 2.28
N GLU A 116 38.95 7.57 3.60
CA GLU A 116 37.87 6.86 4.27
C GLU A 116 36.49 7.37 3.84
N ALA A 117 36.35 8.70 3.66
CA ALA A 117 35.12 9.29 3.13
C ALA A 117 34.81 8.80 1.70
N ALA A 118 35.84 8.65 0.86
CA ALA A 118 35.68 8.05 -0.46
C ALA A 118 35.25 6.59 -0.38
N ASN A 119 35.88 5.76 0.46
CA ASN A 119 35.49 4.36 0.65
C ASN A 119 34.03 4.22 1.10
N ALA A 120 33.59 5.08 2.02
CA ALA A 120 32.21 5.13 2.49
C ALA A 120 31.23 5.50 1.36
N LEU A 121 31.52 6.57 0.60
CA LEU A 121 30.66 7.04 -0.50
C LEU A 121 30.62 6.05 -1.68
N SER A 122 31.72 5.38 -2.00
CA SER A 122 31.80 4.38 -3.08
C SER A 122 30.77 3.25 -2.93
N LYS A 123 30.33 2.96 -1.71
CA LYS A 123 29.36 1.89 -1.40
C LYS A 123 27.93 2.39 -1.20
N MET A 124 27.73 3.70 -1.24
CA MET A 124 26.45 4.35 -0.92
C MET A 124 25.63 4.63 -2.18
N THR A 125 24.35 4.27 -2.16
CA THR A 125 23.45 4.45 -3.32
C THR A 125 22.46 5.61 -3.14
N LEU A 126 22.07 5.91 -1.90
CA LEU A 126 21.13 6.99 -1.56
C LEU A 126 21.81 8.37 -1.49
N VAL A 127 22.45 8.78 -2.59
CA VAL A 127 23.19 10.05 -2.69
C VAL A 127 22.40 11.17 -3.37
N PHE A 128 21.38 10.84 -4.16
CA PHE A 128 20.48 11.77 -4.84
C PHE A 128 21.23 12.96 -5.49
N ASP A 129 20.90 14.20 -5.12
CA ASP A 129 21.50 15.39 -5.72
C ASP A 129 22.99 15.57 -5.41
N ALA A 130 23.48 14.99 -4.31
CA ALA A 130 24.90 15.01 -3.96
C ALA A 130 25.78 14.29 -5.00
N PHE A 131 25.18 13.45 -5.87
CA PHE A 131 25.84 12.93 -7.07
C PHE A 131 26.50 14.04 -7.89
N ASN A 132 25.78 15.15 -8.12
CA ASN A 132 26.30 16.25 -8.95
C ASN A 132 27.49 16.94 -8.27
N ASP A 133 27.44 17.08 -6.94
CA ASP A 133 28.53 17.68 -6.17
C ASP A 133 29.80 16.82 -6.23
N VAL A 134 29.67 15.50 -6.09
CA VAL A 134 30.79 14.56 -6.20
C VAL A 134 31.34 14.52 -7.64
N LEU A 135 30.45 14.51 -8.65
CA LEU A 135 30.84 14.54 -10.06
C LEU A 135 31.65 15.79 -10.38
N ASN A 136 31.16 16.97 -10.03
CA ASN A 136 31.87 18.24 -10.24
C ASN A 136 33.20 18.28 -9.48
N LEU A 137 33.25 17.71 -8.28
CA LEU A 137 34.47 17.66 -7.47
C LEU A 137 35.51 16.68 -8.07
N SER A 138 35.06 15.65 -8.78
CA SER A 138 35.93 14.60 -9.36
C SER A 138 36.91 15.12 -10.42
N ASP A 139 36.62 16.26 -11.05
CA ASP A 139 37.50 16.93 -12.02
C ASP A 139 38.84 17.35 -11.40
N VAL A 140 38.85 17.61 -10.09
CA VAL A 140 40.00 18.21 -9.39
C VAL A 140 40.42 17.47 -8.12
N ASN A 141 39.60 16.53 -7.63
CA ASN A 141 39.86 15.78 -6.40
C ASN A 141 39.96 14.27 -6.67
N PRO A 142 41.11 13.63 -6.40
CA PRO A 142 41.32 12.21 -6.70
C PRO A 142 40.41 11.27 -5.88
N TYR A 143 40.00 11.67 -4.68
CA TYR A 143 39.08 10.89 -3.84
C TYR A 143 37.65 10.95 -4.39
N ALA A 144 37.19 12.11 -4.85
CA ALA A 144 35.91 12.22 -5.54
C ALA A 144 35.92 11.43 -6.86
N LYS A 145 37.05 11.42 -7.57
CA LYS A 145 37.23 10.57 -8.77
C LYS A 145 37.13 9.08 -8.45
N GLN A 146 37.73 8.62 -7.34
CA GLN A 146 37.57 7.24 -6.85
C GLN A 146 36.08 6.89 -6.63
N VAL A 147 35.30 7.80 -6.03
CA VAL A 147 33.86 7.57 -5.79
C VAL A 147 33.10 7.43 -7.11
N ILE A 148 33.33 8.34 -8.06
CA ILE A 148 32.70 8.28 -9.39
C ILE A 148 33.07 6.99 -10.13
N ASP A 149 34.34 6.57 -10.07
CA ASP A 149 34.78 5.31 -10.68
C ASP A 149 34.10 4.09 -10.05
N ALA A 150 34.03 4.05 -8.72
CA ALA A 150 33.35 2.97 -7.99
C ALA A 150 31.86 2.87 -8.34
N TRP A 151 31.16 4.01 -8.45
CA TRP A 151 29.75 4.02 -8.87
C TRP A 151 29.59 3.56 -10.32
N ALA A 152 30.49 3.96 -11.23
CA ALA A 152 30.48 3.55 -12.63
C ALA A 152 30.73 2.04 -12.81
N GLU A 153 31.56 1.44 -11.96
CA GLU A 153 31.86 -0.01 -11.98
C GLU A 153 30.86 -0.85 -11.16
N GLY A 154 30.02 -0.21 -10.35
CA GLY A 154 28.99 -0.88 -9.56
C GLY A 154 29.53 -1.58 -8.32
N ASP A 155 30.57 -1.03 -7.69
CA ASP A 155 31.24 -1.61 -6.50
C ASP A 155 30.27 -1.88 -5.35
N TRP A 156 29.28 -1.00 -5.16
CA TRP A 156 28.20 -1.17 -4.17
C TRP A 156 27.43 -2.51 -4.32
N PHE A 157 27.36 -3.04 -5.54
CA PHE A 157 26.71 -4.31 -5.86
C PHE A 157 27.70 -5.47 -5.85
N LEU A 158 28.92 -5.24 -6.35
CA LEU A 158 29.99 -6.25 -6.38
C LEU A 158 30.44 -6.67 -4.99
N ASP A 159 30.42 -5.75 -4.02
CA ASP A 159 30.72 -6.02 -2.60
C ASP A 159 29.71 -6.96 -1.94
N LYS A 160 28.54 -7.18 -2.54
CA LYS A 160 27.51 -8.11 -2.03
C LYS A 160 27.70 -9.51 -2.59
N HIS A 161 27.48 -10.51 -1.74
CA HIS A 161 27.58 -11.91 -2.11
C HIS A 161 26.47 -12.29 -3.11
N PRO A 162 26.80 -12.97 -4.23
CA PRO A 162 25.79 -13.51 -5.12
C PRO A 162 24.92 -14.56 -4.41
N VAL A 163 23.71 -14.76 -4.93
CA VAL A 163 22.83 -15.84 -4.46
C VAL A 163 23.57 -17.19 -4.65
N PRO A 164 23.65 -18.05 -3.62
CA PRO A 164 24.35 -19.34 -3.76
C PRO A 164 23.72 -20.26 -4.82
N GLU A 165 24.52 -21.11 -5.46
CA GLU A 165 24.03 -22.12 -6.40
C GLU A 165 23.08 -23.13 -5.75
N THR A 166 23.26 -23.38 -4.45
CA THR A 166 22.43 -24.27 -3.64
C THR A 166 22.13 -23.63 -2.29
N ILE A 167 20.88 -23.76 -1.84
CA ILE A 167 20.40 -23.20 -0.59
C ILE A 167 19.65 -24.29 0.17
N THR A 168 20.21 -24.76 1.27
CA THR A 168 19.56 -25.75 2.15
C THR A 168 18.72 -25.03 3.20
N VAL A 169 17.44 -25.37 3.27
CA VAL A 169 16.47 -24.76 4.21
C VAL A 169 15.67 -25.83 4.93
N THR A 170 15.17 -25.49 6.12
CA THR A 170 14.18 -26.29 6.85
C THR A 170 12.78 -25.74 6.62
N VAL A 171 11.85 -26.59 6.23
CA VAL A 171 10.47 -26.21 5.90
C VAL A 171 9.66 -25.90 7.16
N PHE A 172 8.98 -24.75 7.17
CA PHE A 172 7.85 -24.43 8.05
C PHE A 172 6.59 -24.27 7.18
N LYS A 173 5.74 -25.30 7.14
CA LYS A 173 4.53 -25.34 6.30
C LYS A 173 3.31 -24.85 7.09
N VAL A 174 2.59 -23.88 6.52
CA VAL A 174 1.26 -23.47 6.93
C VAL A 174 0.26 -23.91 5.85
N PRO A 175 -0.53 -24.97 6.09
CA PRO A 175 -1.45 -25.50 5.09
C PRO A 175 -2.63 -24.54 4.81
N GLY A 176 -3.17 -24.63 3.61
CA GLY A 176 -4.25 -23.79 3.09
C GLY A 176 -3.80 -22.39 2.68
N GLU A 177 -4.73 -21.43 2.73
CA GLU A 177 -4.49 -20.04 2.37
C GLU A 177 -4.04 -19.23 3.59
N THR A 178 -2.81 -18.71 3.59
CA THR A 178 -2.33 -17.71 4.57
C THR A 178 -2.80 -16.32 4.16
N ASN A 179 -3.71 -15.73 4.92
CA ASN A 179 -4.09 -14.33 4.76
C ASN A 179 -3.07 -13.42 5.47
N THR A 180 -2.88 -12.21 4.97
CA THR A 180 -2.03 -11.21 5.64
C THR A 180 -2.50 -10.85 7.06
N ASP A 181 -3.79 -11.03 7.37
CA ASP A 181 -4.33 -10.89 8.74
C ASP A 181 -3.86 -12.02 9.67
N ASP A 182 -3.54 -13.21 9.14
CA ASP A 182 -2.93 -14.30 9.93
C ASP A 182 -1.50 -13.94 10.35
N LEU A 183 -0.77 -13.22 9.49
CA LEU A 183 0.62 -12.82 9.74
C LEU A 183 0.74 -11.50 10.53
N SER A 184 -0.29 -10.66 10.43
CA SER A 184 -0.34 -9.33 11.04
C SER A 184 -1.79 -8.97 11.38
N PRO A 185 -2.32 -9.44 12.53
CA PRO A 185 -3.73 -9.27 12.87
C PRO A 185 -4.16 -7.80 13.00
N ALA A 186 -5.39 -7.49 12.56
CA ALA A 186 -5.94 -6.14 12.59
C ALA A 186 -6.03 -5.54 14.00
N THR A 187 -6.30 -6.37 15.02
CA THR A 187 -6.35 -5.98 16.45
C THR A 187 -5.01 -5.43 16.97
N HIS A 188 -3.91 -5.85 16.33
CA HIS A 188 -2.54 -5.43 16.64
C HIS A 188 -2.00 -4.35 15.68
N ALA A 189 -2.86 -3.72 14.86
CA ALA A 189 -2.43 -2.71 13.88
C ALA A 189 -1.62 -1.56 14.49
N THR A 190 -1.91 -1.21 15.75
CA THR A 190 -1.24 -0.13 16.48
C THR A 190 0.21 -0.41 16.87
N THR A 191 0.68 -1.67 16.78
CA THR A 191 2.08 -2.03 17.07
C THR A 191 2.95 -2.19 15.82
N ARG A 192 2.39 -2.06 14.61
CA ARG A 192 3.09 -2.34 13.34
C ARG A 192 4.45 -1.64 13.13
N PRO A 193 4.65 -0.37 13.54
CA PRO A 193 5.96 0.29 13.44
C PRO A 193 7.02 -0.35 14.36
N ASP A 194 6.60 -0.95 15.48
CA ASP A 194 7.47 -1.72 16.36
C ASP A 194 7.51 -3.18 15.87
N ILE A 195 8.31 -3.42 14.82
CA ILE A 195 8.41 -4.72 14.12
C ILE A 195 8.61 -5.89 15.11
N PRO A 196 9.57 -5.86 16.06
CA PRO A 196 9.77 -6.97 16.98
C PRO A 196 8.56 -7.26 17.87
N LEU A 197 7.89 -6.21 18.36
CA LEU A 197 6.69 -6.36 19.19
C LEU A 197 5.52 -6.90 18.37
N HIS A 198 5.32 -6.38 17.16
CA HIS A 198 4.24 -6.81 16.28
C HIS A 198 4.41 -8.26 15.81
N ALA A 199 5.66 -8.69 15.57
CA ALA A 199 5.96 -10.05 15.15
C ALA A 199 5.57 -11.14 16.17
N LEU A 200 5.34 -10.78 17.44
CA LEU A 200 4.83 -11.71 18.45
C LEU A 200 3.38 -12.16 18.20
N ALA A 201 2.60 -11.39 17.44
CA ALA A 201 1.20 -11.71 17.11
C ALA A 201 1.08 -12.56 15.82
N MET A 202 2.19 -12.85 15.15
CA MET A 202 2.18 -13.63 13.90
C MET A 202 1.61 -15.03 14.15
N LEU A 203 0.60 -15.40 13.37
CA LEU A 203 -0.11 -16.68 13.41
C LEU A 203 -0.87 -16.98 14.72
N GLU A 204 -1.03 -16.03 15.63
CA GLU A 204 -1.57 -16.26 16.98
C GLU A 204 -2.94 -16.98 17.00
N SER A 205 -3.79 -16.72 16.00
CA SER A 205 -5.11 -17.32 15.87
C SER A 205 -5.12 -18.59 15.01
N ARG A 206 -4.19 -18.69 14.07
CA ARG A 206 -4.15 -19.76 13.05
C ARG A 206 -3.31 -20.96 13.49
N MET A 207 -2.13 -20.68 14.02
CA MET A 207 -1.15 -21.66 14.48
C MET A 207 -0.46 -21.10 15.72
N PRO A 208 -1.10 -21.20 16.91
CA PRO A 208 -0.62 -20.54 18.13
C PRO A 208 0.82 -20.92 18.54
N GLU A 209 1.27 -22.14 18.23
CA GLU A 209 2.64 -22.60 18.50
C GLU A 209 3.62 -22.36 17.31
N GLY A 210 3.22 -21.52 16.34
CA GLY A 210 3.95 -21.32 15.09
C GLY A 210 5.33 -20.71 15.32
N ILE A 211 5.44 -19.71 16.19
CA ILE A 211 6.70 -19.02 16.50
C ILE A 211 7.66 -19.97 17.22
N GLU A 212 7.18 -20.73 18.20
CA GLU A 212 7.97 -21.74 18.91
C GLU A 212 8.43 -22.86 17.96
N THR A 213 7.58 -23.22 17.00
CA THR A 213 7.94 -24.20 15.96
C THR A 213 9.07 -23.67 15.10
N ILE A 214 9.00 -22.42 14.61
CA ILE A 214 10.08 -21.79 13.85
C ILE A 214 11.39 -21.79 14.66
N ALA A 215 11.33 -21.46 15.96
CA ALA A 215 12.50 -21.48 16.83
C ALA A 215 13.14 -22.88 16.92
N LYS A 216 12.34 -23.94 17.10
CA LYS A 216 12.82 -25.33 17.11
C LYS A 216 13.42 -25.76 15.77
N LEU A 217 12.82 -25.34 14.65
CA LEU A 217 13.33 -25.68 13.32
C LEU A 217 14.71 -25.09 13.06
N LYS A 218 15.00 -23.89 13.58
CA LYS A 218 16.33 -23.26 13.48
C LYS A 218 17.44 -24.05 14.16
N GLU A 219 17.12 -24.88 15.17
CA GLU A 219 18.10 -25.73 15.85
C GLU A 219 18.74 -26.78 14.91
N LYS A 220 18.12 -27.06 13.76
CA LYS A 220 18.70 -27.91 12.70
C LYS A 220 19.90 -27.28 11.98
N GLY A 221 20.20 -26.00 12.21
CA GLY A 221 21.37 -25.33 11.64
C GLY A 221 21.20 -24.82 10.21
N HIS A 222 19.97 -24.83 9.69
CA HIS A 222 19.61 -24.27 8.38
C HIS A 222 18.66 -23.09 8.54
N PRO A 223 18.64 -22.12 7.60
CA PRO A 223 17.57 -21.13 7.51
C PRO A 223 16.20 -21.81 7.40
N VAL A 224 15.16 -21.15 7.92
CA VAL A 224 13.79 -21.64 7.81
C VAL A 224 13.13 -21.02 6.57
N ALA A 225 12.45 -21.84 5.78
CA ALA A 225 11.60 -21.39 4.68
C ALA A 225 10.13 -21.45 5.09
N TYR A 226 9.40 -20.36 4.86
CA TYR A 226 7.95 -20.35 5.01
C TYR A 226 7.32 -20.98 3.77
N VAL A 227 6.45 -21.97 3.97
CA VAL A 227 5.81 -22.71 2.88
C VAL A 227 4.30 -22.65 3.06
N GLY A 228 3.54 -22.31 2.02
CA GLY A 228 2.08 -22.30 2.05
C GLY A 228 1.45 -22.67 0.72
N ASP A 229 0.20 -23.12 0.71
CA ASP A 229 -0.48 -23.49 -0.54
C ASP A 229 -0.90 -22.23 -1.31
N VAL A 230 -1.51 -21.27 -0.61
CA VAL A 230 -1.75 -19.90 -1.09
C VAL A 230 -1.21 -18.93 -0.04
N VAL A 231 -0.39 -17.95 -0.43
CA VAL A 231 0.32 -17.08 0.52
C VAL A 231 0.04 -15.60 0.24
N GLY A 232 -0.32 -14.86 1.28
CA GLY A 232 -0.28 -13.39 1.27
C GLY A 232 -1.53 -12.70 0.71
N THR A 233 -2.69 -13.36 0.72
CA THR A 233 -3.94 -12.75 0.26
C THR A 233 -4.41 -11.62 1.19
N GLY A 234 -5.26 -10.74 0.67
CA GLY A 234 -5.94 -9.69 1.44
C GLY A 234 -5.25 -8.32 1.44
N SER A 235 -4.81 -7.87 2.62
CA SER A 235 -4.33 -6.50 2.86
C SER A 235 -2.91 -6.28 2.33
N SER A 236 -2.61 -5.09 1.84
CA SER A 236 -1.23 -4.67 1.46
C SER A 236 -0.30 -4.37 2.66
N ARG A 237 -0.64 -4.83 3.86
CA ARG A 237 0.06 -4.42 5.09
C ARG A 237 1.49 -4.98 5.11
N LYS A 238 2.49 -4.10 5.00
CA LYS A 238 3.92 -4.49 5.03
C LYS A 238 4.29 -5.23 6.32
N SER A 239 3.58 -4.96 7.40
CA SER A 239 3.74 -5.65 8.68
C SER A 239 3.63 -7.17 8.60
N ALA A 240 2.88 -7.74 7.64
CA ALA A 240 2.84 -9.18 7.42
C ALA A 240 4.20 -9.74 6.99
N ILE A 241 4.87 -9.06 6.05
CA ILE A 241 6.23 -9.40 5.61
C ILE A 241 7.25 -9.05 6.71
N ASN A 242 7.12 -7.91 7.39
CA ASN A 242 8.02 -7.55 8.49
C ASN A 242 7.99 -8.62 9.60
N SER A 243 6.81 -9.09 10.02
CA SER A 243 6.68 -10.16 11.01
C SER A 243 7.30 -11.47 10.53
N LEU A 244 7.04 -11.84 9.28
CA LEU A 244 7.58 -13.06 8.70
C LEU A 244 9.11 -13.02 8.65
N ILE A 245 9.68 -11.99 8.03
CA ILE A 245 11.12 -11.78 7.90
C ILE A 245 11.78 -11.57 9.27
N TRP A 246 11.07 -11.00 10.25
CA TRP A 246 11.58 -10.95 11.63
C TRP A 246 11.94 -12.35 12.15
N HIS A 247 11.08 -13.33 11.87
CA HIS A 247 11.27 -14.71 12.32
C HIS A 247 12.16 -15.55 11.41
N ILE A 248 12.20 -15.34 10.09
CA ILE A 248 12.94 -16.22 9.15
C ILE A 248 14.14 -15.56 8.45
N GLY A 249 14.25 -14.23 8.49
CA GLY A 249 15.29 -13.45 7.85
C GLY A 249 16.54 -13.29 8.71
N HIS A 250 17.37 -12.32 8.33
CA HIS A 250 18.62 -11.97 8.99
C HIS A 250 18.68 -10.49 9.36
N ASP A 251 19.48 -10.16 10.38
CA ASP A 251 19.69 -8.77 10.81
C ASP A 251 20.39 -7.95 9.71
N ILE A 252 19.95 -6.71 9.55
CA ILE A 252 20.61 -5.76 8.66
C ILE A 252 21.64 -4.99 9.50
N PRO A 253 22.95 -5.03 9.16
CA PRO A 253 23.97 -4.32 9.91
C PRO A 253 23.62 -2.84 10.10
N TYR A 254 23.80 -2.32 11.32
CA TYR A 254 23.59 -0.91 11.69
C TYR A 254 22.15 -0.40 11.63
N ILE A 255 21.17 -1.21 11.21
CA ILE A 255 19.76 -0.84 11.17
C ILE A 255 19.02 -1.55 12.31
N PRO A 256 18.61 -0.84 13.38
CA PRO A 256 17.94 -1.49 14.50
C PRO A 256 16.55 -2.00 14.13
N ASN A 257 16.22 -3.18 14.66
CA ASN A 257 14.85 -3.72 14.70
C ASN A 257 14.18 -3.93 13.33
N LYS A 258 14.98 -4.06 12.26
CA LYS A 258 14.54 -4.45 10.92
C LYS A 258 15.41 -5.60 10.42
N ARG A 259 14.81 -6.50 9.63
CA ARG A 259 15.46 -7.66 9.04
C ARG A 259 15.20 -7.70 7.54
N ALA A 260 16.07 -8.39 6.81
CA ALA A 260 15.95 -8.64 5.38
C ALA A 260 16.10 -10.15 5.09
N GLY A 261 15.90 -10.54 3.83
CA GLY A 261 16.04 -11.94 3.41
C GLY A 261 14.87 -12.82 3.80
N GLY A 262 15.15 -14.12 3.88
CA GLY A 262 14.15 -15.16 4.14
C GLY A 262 13.64 -15.81 2.85
N TYR A 263 13.19 -17.05 2.97
CA TYR A 263 12.73 -17.88 1.86
C TYR A 263 11.23 -18.13 1.97
N ILE A 264 10.48 -17.86 0.91
CA ILE A 264 9.02 -17.96 0.90
C ILE A 264 8.60 -18.79 -0.31
N LEU A 265 8.07 -19.99 -0.07
CA LEU A 265 7.61 -20.90 -1.11
C LEU A 265 6.09 -20.97 -1.09
N GLY A 266 5.45 -20.71 -2.22
CA GLY A 266 3.99 -20.76 -2.34
C GLY A 266 3.56 -21.59 -3.53
N GLY A 267 2.51 -22.40 -3.38
CA GLY A 267 1.78 -22.91 -4.55
C GLY A 267 1.24 -21.75 -5.40
N LYS A 268 0.72 -20.73 -4.72
CA LYS A 268 0.40 -19.41 -5.26
C LYS A 268 0.80 -18.32 -4.26
N ILE A 269 1.36 -17.22 -4.73
CA ILE A 269 1.67 -16.04 -3.91
C ILE A 269 0.90 -14.84 -4.44
N ALA A 270 0.20 -14.12 -3.57
CA ALA A 270 -0.55 -12.94 -3.98
C ALA A 270 0.42 -11.83 -4.47
N PRO A 271 0.13 -11.13 -5.58
CA PRO A 271 1.08 -10.21 -6.22
C PRO A 271 1.63 -9.12 -5.29
N ILE A 272 0.78 -8.49 -4.49
CA ILE A 272 1.20 -7.42 -3.56
C ILE A 272 2.16 -7.99 -2.50
N PHE A 273 1.91 -9.21 -2.02
CA PHE A 273 2.75 -9.87 -1.04
C PHE A 273 4.09 -10.30 -1.64
N PHE A 274 4.07 -10.82 -2.88
CA PHE A 274 5.26 -11.12 -3.66
C PHE A 274 6.16 -9.88 -3.78
N ASN A 275 5.59 -8.77 -4.25
CA ASN A 275 6.30 -7.50 -4.42
C ASN A 275 6.83 -6.95 -3.10
N THR A 276 6.07 -7.09 -2.02
CA THR A 276 6.53 -6.63 -0.70
C THR A 276 7.68 -7.49 -0.16
N ALA A 277 7.69 -8.79 -0.47
CA ALA A 277 8.76 -9.70 -0.08
C ALA A 277 10.06 -9.41 -0.83
N GLU A 278 10.01 -9.28 -2.17
CA GLU A 278 11.19 -8.93 -3.00
C GLU A 278 11.74 -7.53 -2.65
N ASP A 279 10.86 -6.55 -2.40
CA ASP A 279 11.28 -5.19 -2.00
C ASP A 279 12.01 -5.20 -0.64
N SER A 280 11.70 -6.18 0.21
CA SER A 280 12.33 -6.38 1.54
C SER A 280 13.55 -7.30 1.49
N GLY A 281 14.01 -7.69 0.30
CA GLY A 281 15.16 -8.58 0.09
C GLY A 281 14.86 -10.06 0.35
N GLY A 282 13.60 -10.44 0.54
CA GLY A 282 13.17 -11.82 0.63
C GLY A 282 13.26 -12.54 -0.73
N PHE A 283 13.23 -13.87 -0.71
CA PHE A 283 13.26 -14.70 -1.92
C PHE A 283 11.94 -15.48 -2.07
N PRO A 284 10.90 -14.85 -2.65
CA PRO A 284 9.63 -15.51 -2.95
C PRO A 284 9.73 -16.39 -4.22
N ILE A 285 9.20 -17.61 -4.15
CA ILE A 285 9.19 -18.56 -5.27
C ILE A 285 7.81 -19.22 -5.36
N GLU A 286 7.15 -19.09 -6.51
CA GLU A 286 5.97 -19.89 -6.83
C GLU A 286 6.40 -21.28 -7.35
N CYS A 287 6.01 -22.35 -6.66
CA CYS A 287 6.35 -23.73 -7.01
C CYS A 287 5.34 -24.73 -6.44
N ASP A 288 5.31 -25.98 -6.92
CA ASP A 288 4.51 -27.03 -6.26
C ASP A 288 5.08 -27.31 -4.86
N VAL A 289 4.24 -27.17 -3.84
CA VAL A 289 4.57 -27.32 -2.42
C VAL A 289 3.89 -28.52 -1.76
N THR A 290 3.21 -29.39 -2.53
CA THR A 290 2.42 -30.52 -2.01
C THR A 290 3.30 -31.59 -1.34
N LYS A 291 4.55 -31.73 -1.77
CA LYS A 291 5.53 -32.68 -1.25
C LYS A 291 6.43 -32.10 -0.14
N MET A 292 6.05 -30.96 0.45
CA MET A 292 6.84 -30.28 1.50
C MET A 292 6.05 -30.24 2.80
N GLN A 293 6.64 -30.76 3.88
CA GLN A 293 6.06 -30.81 5.21
C GLN A 293 6.94 -30.11 6.24
N THR A 294 6.33 -29.60 7.32
CA THR A 294 7.06 -28.96 8.41
C THR A 294 8.12 -29.90 8.97
N GLY A 295 9.37 -29.43 8.99
CA GLY A 295 10.53 -30.21 9.44
C GLY A 295 11.36 -30.81 8.32
N ASP A 296 10.87 -30.89 7.09
CA ASP A 296 11.67 -31.37 5.96
C ASP A 296 12.89 -30.47 5.74
N VAL A 297 14.03 -31.07 5.40
CA VAL A 297 15.18 -30.33 4.88
C VAL A 297 15.18 -30.48 3.37
N ILE A 298 15.17 -29.34 2.67
CA ILE A 298 15.15 -29.28 1.21
C ILE A 298 16.31 -28.43 0.72
N THR A 299 16.72 -28.66 -0.52
CA THR A 299 17.71 -27.83 -1.20
C THR A 299 17.08 -27.15 -2.40
N ILE A 300 17.09 -25.82 -2.40
CA ILE A 300 16.68 -24.99 -3.54
C ILE A 300 17.91 -24.81 -4.43
N HIS A 301 17.75 -25.02 -5.74
CA HIS A 301 18.78 -24.80 -6.76
C HIS A 301 18.35 -23.62 -7.65
N PRO A 302 18.60 -22.35 -7.25
CA PRO A 302 18.00 -21.17 -7.88
C PRO A 302 18.24 -21.08 -9.38
N TYR A 303 19.47 -21.39 -9.82
CA TYR A 303 19.89 -21.33 -11.22
C TYR A 303 19.39 -22.51 -12.07
N LYS A 304 18.98 -23.61 -11.44
CA LYS A 304 18.42 -24.79 -12.14
C LYS A 304 16.90 -24.78 -12.18
N GLY A 305 16.25 -24.02 -11.29
CA GLY A 305 14.80 -24.05 -11.17
C GLY A 305 14.28 -25.35 -10.54
N GLU A 306 15.04 -25.93 -9.60
CA GLU A 306 14.72 -27.24 -8.99
C GLU A 306 14.76 -27.17 -7.47
N ILE A 307 13.91 -27.96 -6.81
CA ILE A 307 13.95 -28.21 -5.37
C ILE A 307 14.09 -29.71 -5.14
N THR A 308 15.09 -30.11 -4.34
CA THR A 308 15.36 -31.51 -3.99
C THR A 308 15.16 -31.79 -2.51
N ASN A 309 14.76 -33.01 -2.16
CA ASN A 309 14.76 -33.48 -0.76
C ASN A 309 16.18 -33.88 -0.29
N GLU A 310 16.32 -34.32 0.96
CA GLU A 310 17.61 -34.81 1.52
C GLU A 310 18.21 -36.00 0.74
N ALA A 311 17.37 -36.83 0.09
CA ALA A 311 17.82 -37.95 -0.73
C ALA A 311 18.32 -37.51 -2.13
N GLY A 312 18.19 -36.23 -2.47
CA GLY A 312 18.57 -35.67 -3.77
C GLY A 312 17.51 -35.85 -4.86
N GLU A 313 16.31 -36.28 -4.53
CA GLU A 313 15.20 -36.44 -5.48
C GLU A 313 14.55 -35.08 -5.74
N VAL A 314 14.28 -34.75 -7.01
CA VAL A 314 13.55 -33.53 -7.39
C VAL A 314 12.08 -33.66 -6.97
N ILE A 315 11.65 -32.81 -6.05
CA ILE A 315 10.28 -32.80 -5.53
C ILE A 315 9.43 -31.68 -6.14
N SER A 316 10.06 -30.64 -6.67
CA SER A 316 9.39 -29.50 -7.32
C SER A 316 10.33 -28.83 -8.33
N THR A 317 9.74 -28.17 -9.34
CA THR A 317 10.45 -27.34 -10.30
C THR A 317 9.78 -25.96 -10.39
N PHE A 318 10.53 -24.94 -10.75
CA PHE A 318 10.06 -23.56 -10.82
C PHE A 318 10.82 -22.75 -11.86
N THR A 319 10.21 -21.64 -12.28
CA THR A 319 10.87 -20.61 -13.08
C THR A 319 10.89 -19.33 -12.26
N LEU A 320 12.07 -18.70 -12.16
CA LEU A 320 12.20 -17.42 -11.48
C LEU A 320 11.47 -16.32 -12.24
N LYS A 321 10.69 -15.53 -11.52
CA LYS A 321 10.01 -14.33 -12.01
C LYS A 321 10.11 -13.26 -10.92
N PRO A 322 10.46 -12.01 -11.24
CA PRO A 322 11.02 -11.56 -12.52
C PRO A 322 12.41 -12.16 -12.80
N GLU A 323 12.93 -11.99 -14.02
CA GLU A 323 14.28 -12.43 -14.42
C GLU A 323 15.37 -11.80 -13.53
N THR A 324 15.09 -10.61 -12.99
CA THR A 324 15.98 -9.81 -12.14
C THR A 324 16.05 -10.26 -10.69
N ILE A 325 15.20 -11.21 -10.25
CA ILE A 325 15.03 -11.54 -8.82
C ILE A 325 16.34 -11.93 -8.11
N LEU A 326 17.30 -12.53 -8.81
CA LEU A 326 18.60 -12.89 -8.21
C LEU A 326 19.46 -11.66 -7.91
N ASP A 327 19.43 -10.64 -8.77
CA ASP A 327 20.09 -9.36 -8.52
C ASP A 327 19.38 -8.58 -7.43
N GLU A 328 18.05 -8.67 -7.35
CA GLU A 328 17.26 -8.04 -6.29
C GLU A 328 17.62 -8.62 -4.93
N VAL A 329 17.65 -9.95 -4.79
CA VAL A 329 18.07 -10.63 -3.56
C VAL A 329 19.51 -10.27 -3.21
N ARG A 330 20.44 -10.26 -4.19
CA ARG A 330 21.84 -9.84 -3.98
C ARG A 330 21.94 -8.40 -3.50
N ALA A 331 21.15 -7.50 -4.07
CA ALA A 331 21.11 -6.09 -3.67
C ALA A 331 20.49 -5.86 -2.29
N GLY A 332 19.89 -6.88 -1.67
CA GLY A 332 19.15 -6.76 -0.41
C GLY A 332 17.73 -6.22 -0.60
N GLY A 333 17.21 -6.33 -1.81
CA GLY A 333 15.85 -5.95 -2.21
C GLY A 333 15.81 -5.29 -3.59
N ARG A 334 14.64 -5.33 -4.22
CA ARG A 334 14.41 -4.68 -5.52
C ARG A 334 14.60 -3.16 -5.46
N ILE A 335 14.09 -2.49 -4.43
CA ILE A 335 14.26 -1.03 -4.26
C ILE A 335 15.74 -0.63 -4.20
N PRO A 336 16.60 -1.22 -3.33
CA PRO A 336 18.04 -0.98 -3.37
C PRO A 336 18.70 -1.24 -4.73
N LEU A 337 18.29 -2.29 -5.45
CA LEU A 337 18.81 -2.59 -6.79
C LEU A 337 18.51 -1.45 -7.76
N LEU A 338 17.26 -0.98 -7.81
CA LEU A 338 16.83 0.06 -8.75
C LEU A 338 17.58 1.36 -8.52
N ILE A 339 17.70 1.78 -7.26
CA ILE A 339 18.41 3.03 -6.90
C ILE A 339 19.89 2.92 -7.26
N GLY A 340 20.54 1.83 -6.86
CA GLY A 340 21.97 1.64 -7.15
C GLY A 340 22.26 1.47 -8.65
N ARG A 341 21.41 0.75 -9.38
CA ARG A 341 21.53 0.58 -10.84
C ARG A 341 21.37 1.91 -11.56
N SER A 342 20.38 2.71 -11.16
CA SER A 342 20.17 4.06 -11.71
C SER A 342 21.36 4.97 -11.45
N LEU A 343 21.94 4.93 -10.24
CA LEU A 343 23.17 5.65 -9.92
C LEU A 343 24.33 5.23 -10.82
N THR A 344 24.55 3.92 -10.99
CA THR A 344 25.59 3.40 -11.89
C THR A 344 25.37 3.85 -13.33
N ASP A 345 24.16 3.70 -13.87
CA ASP A 345 23.84 4.08 -15.25
C ASP A 345 24.02 5.60 -15.47
N LYS A 346 23.52 6.44 -14.56
CA LYS A 346 23.70 7.91 -14.59
C LYS A 346 25.17 8.31 -14.53
N THR A 347 25.96 7.62 -13.72
CA THR A 347 27.40 7.88 -13.60
C THR A 347 28.13 7.53 -14.90
N ARG A 348 27.82 6.37 -15.48
CA ARG A 348 28.43 5.92 -16.74
C ARG A 348 28.07 6.85 -17.90
N GLU A 349 26.81 7.28 -17.98
CA GLU A 349 26.35 8.27 -18.97
C GLU A 349 27.14 9.58 -18.84
N ALA A 350 27.29 10.12 -17.61
CA ALA A 350 28.05 11.35 -17.37
C ALA A 350 29.54 11.23 -17.77
N LEU A 351 30.10 10.01 -17.71
CA LEU A 351 31.46 9.71 -18.16
C LEU A 351 31.57 9.35 -19.65
N GLY A 352 30.46 9.30 -20.39
CA GLY A 352 30.41 8.88 -21.79
C GLY A 352 30.71 7.39 -21.99
N LEU A 353 30.48 6.55 -20.97
CA LEU A 353 30.63 5.10 -21.02
C LEU A 353 29.32 4.43 -21.47
N GLU A 354 29.42 3.25 -22.06
CA GLU A 354 28.24 2.42 -22.38
C GLU A 354 27.54 1.94 -21.10
N THR A 355 26.22 1.75 -21.17
CA THR A 355 25.39 1.18 -20.11
C THR A 355 26.00 -0.10 -19.53
N SER A 356 25.95 -0.26 -18.20
CA SER A 356 26.58 -1.41 -17.55
C SER A 356 25.91 -2.73 -17.92
N THR A 357 26.72 -3.75 -18.22
CA THR A 357 26.31 -5.15 -18.41
C THR A 357 26.36 -5.96 -17.10
N LEU A 358 26.67 -5.32 -15.97
CA LEU A 358 26.78 -5.97 -14.67
C LEU A 358 25.44 -6.52 -14.17
N PHE A 359 24.36 -5.80 -14.46
CA PHE A 359 23.02 -6.12 -13.98
C PHE A 359 22.24 -6.90 -15.02
N THR A 360 21.48 -7.88 -14.56
CA THR A 360 20.41 -8.51 -15.33
C THR A 360 19.41 -7.44 -15.71
N ARG A 361 19.07 -7.39 -17.00
CA ARG A 361 18.09 -6.45 -17.54
C ARG A 361 16.92 -7.24 -18.12
N PRO A 362 15.68 -6.80 -17.88
CA PRO A 362 14.49 -7.42 -18.46
C PRO A 362 14.60 -7.51 -19.99
N SER A 363 14.22 -8.65 -20.54
CA SER A 363 14.04 -8.79 -21.98
C SER A 363 12.81 -7.99 -22.47
N LEU A 364 12.91 -7.44 -23.68
CA LEU A 364 11.72 -6.87 -24.34
C LEU A 364 10.85 -8.03 -24.84
N PRO A 365 9.53 -8.04 -24.58
CA PRO A 365 8.66 -9.04 -25.15
C PRO A 365 8.60 -8.90 -26.68
N GLU A 366 8.33 -10.01 -27.37
CA GLU A 366 8.18 -10.02 -28.83
C GLU A 366 7.00 -9.13 -29.27
N ASP A 367 7.21 -8.35 -30.34
CA ASP A 367 6.14 -7.60 -30.98
C ASP A 367 5.31 -8.54 -31.87
N ASP A 368 4.10 -8.85 -31.43
CA ASP A 368 3.14 -9.70 -32.13
C ASP A 368 2.27 -8.94 -33.15
N GLY A 369 2.48 -7.62 -33.31
CA GLY A 369 1.71 -6.74 -34.19
C GLY A 369 0.29 -6.42 -33.70
N LYS A 370 -0.10 -6.82 -32.48
CA LYS A 370 -1.36 -6.46 -31.84
C LYS A 370 -1.32 -5.04 -31.28
N GLY A 371 -2.49 -4.40 -31.20
CA GLY A 371 -2.66 -3.11 -30.52
C GLY A 371 -2.62 -3.24 -29.00
N PHE A 372 -2.72 -2.10 -28.31
CA PHE A 372 -2.65 -2.03 -26.85
C PHE A 372 -4.04 -1.95 -26.21
N THR A 373 -4.19 -2.63 -25.07
CA THR A 373 -5.35 -2.44 -24.19
C THR A 373 -5.36 -1.03 -23.56
N LEU A 374 -6.45 -0.64 -22.90
CA LEU A 374 -6.53 0.68 -22.26
C LEU A 374 -5.48 0.81 -21.15
N ALA A 375 -5.36 -0.21 -20.31
CA ALA A 375 -4.36 -0.25 -19.25
C ALA A 375 -2.93 -0.14 -19.80
N GLN A 376 -2.63 -0.86 -20.88
CA GLN A 376 -1.32 -0.83 -21.54
C GLN A 376 -0.99 0.56 -22.09
N LYS A 377 -1.97 1.29 -22.63
CA LYS A 377 -1.79 2.68 -23.09
C LYS A 377 -1.60 3.66 -21.93
N MET A 378 -2.34 3.52 -20.84
CA MET A 378 -2.19 4.37 -19.65
C MET A 378 -0.78 4.23 -19.04
N VAL A 379 -0.32 2.98 -18.86
CA VAL A 379 1.05 2.69 -18.40
C VAL A 379 2.08 3.18 -19.43
N GLY A 380 1.84 2.95 -20.72
CA GLY A 380 2.63 3.48 -21.83
C GLY A 380 2.87 4.99 -21.71
N LYS A 381 1.80 5.79 -21.63
CA LYS A 381 1.90 7.24 -21.50
C LYS A 381 2.72 7.65 -20.28
N ALA A 382 2.53 6.97 -19.15
CA ALA A 382 3.29 7.25 -17.93
C ALA A 382 4.79 6.91 -18.06
N CYS A 383 5.16 6.06 -19.03
CA CYS A 383 6.54 5.75 -19.40
C CYS A 383 7.06 6.54 -20.62
N GLY A 384 6.25 7.43 -21.22
CA GLY A 384 6.59 8.12 -22.47
C GLY A 384 6.53 7.23 -23.73
N LEU A 385 5.79 6.13 -23.68
CA LEU A 385 5.62 5.14 -24.75
C LEU A 385 4.16 5.13 -25.25
N PRO A 386 3.88 4.60 -26.47
CA PRO A 386 2.50 4.42 -26.95
C PRO A 386 1.72 3.35 -26.16
N GLY A 387 2.42 2.40 -25.56
CA GLY A 387 1.87 1.31 -24.75
C GLY A 387 2.98 0.43 -24.17
N VAL A 388 2.68 -0.37 -23.15
CA VAL A 388 3.60 -1.36 -22.56
C VAL A 388 2.98 -2.75 -22.66
N ARG A 389 3.70 -3.72 -23.23
CA ARG A 389 3.22 -5.10 -23.40
C ARG A 389 3.37 -5.91 -22.09
N PRO A 390 2.52 -6.91 -21.83
CA PRO A 390 2.66 -7.78 -20.67
C PRO A 390 4.04 -8.43 -20.59
N GLY A 391 4.56 -8.58 -19.36
CA GLY A 391 5.91 -9.08 -19.09
C GLY A 391 7.02 -8.04 -19.25
N THR A 392 6.74 -6.86 -19.83
CA THR A 392 7.72 -5.77 -19.90
C THR A 392 7.89 -5.14 -18.51
N SER A 393 9.12 -5.06 -18.03
CA SER A 393 9.44 -4.24 -16.87
C SER A 393 9.49 -2.76 -17.26
N CYS A 394 8.83 -1.91 -16.49
CA CYS A 394 8.73 -0.48 -16.76
C CYS A 394 8.66 0.33 -15.45
N GLU A 395 8.84 1.65 -15.58
CA GLU A 395 8.86 2.58 -14.44
C GLU A 395 7.88 3.75 -14.69
N PRO A 396 6.55 3.49 -14.68
CA PRO A 396 5.57 4.54 -14.92
C PRO A 396 5.68 5.68 -13.91
N MET A 397 5.47 6.91 -14.39
CA MET A 397 5.30 8.08 -13.53
C MET A 397 4.05 7.95 -12.64
N MET A 398 4.24 8.20 -11.35
CA MET A 398 3.20 8.17 -10.32
C MET A 398 2.57 9.55 -10.17
N THR A 399 1.39 9.73 -10.77
CA THR A 399 0.66 11.00 -10.71
C THR A 399 -0.02 11.20 -9.36
N THR A 400 -0.54 10.12 -8.77
CA THR A 400 -1.25 10.17 -7.49
C THR A 400 -0.85 8.99 -6.60
N VAL A 401 -0.50 9.27 -5.34
CA VAL A 401 -0.13 8.28 -4.33
C VAL A 401 -1.01 8.43 -3.08
N GLY A 402 -1.69 7.36 -2.68
CA GLY A 402 -2.54 7.32 -1.48
C GLY A 402 -1.87 6.69 -0.25
N SER A 403 -2.12 7.24 0.93
CA SER A 403 -1.69 6.71 2.22
C SER A 403 -2.80 6.82 3.28
N GLN A 404 -2.89 5.84 4.18
CA GLN A 404 -3.89 5.77 5.26
C GLN A 404 -3.23 5.50 6.61
N ASP A 405 -3.94 5.68 7.70
CA ASP A 405 -3.42 5.81 9.08
C ASP A 405 -2.96 4.51 9.76
N THR A 406 -3.20 3.34 9.17
CA THR A 406 -2.70 2.03 9.68
C THR A 406 -1.52 1.48 8.90
N THR A 407 -1.25 2.01 7.70
CA THR A 407 -0.03 1.74 6.91
C THR A 407 0.90 2.95 6.87
N GLY A 408 0.37 4.15 7.07
CA GLY A 408 1.05 5.44 7.06
C GLY A 408 2.23 5.54 8.00
N PRO A 409 2.14 5.06 9.26
CA PRO A 409 3.31 4.99 10.15
C PRO A 409 4.46 4.14 9.58
N MET A 410 4.16 2.98 8.98
CA MET A 410 5.20 2.18 8.30
C MET A 410 5.72 2.89 7.05
N THR A 411 4.85 3.55 6.26
CA THR A 411 5.29 4.32 5.09
C THR A 411 6.18 5.50 5.50
N GLN A 412 5.91 6.15 6.63
CA GLN A 412 6.77 7.17 7.23
C GLN A 412 8.16 6.60 7.55
N ASP A 413 8.23 5.43 8.19
CA ASP A 413 9.50 4.78 8.52
C ASP A 413 10.30 4.42 7.26
N GLU A 414 9.64 3.86 6.23
CA GLU A 414 10.29 3.55 4.94
C GLU A 414 10.76 4.84 4.21
N LEU A 415 10.00 5.94 4.28
CA LEU A 415 10.41 7.24 3.74
C LEU A 415 11.63 7.82 4.47
N LYS A 416 11.72 7.62 5.80
CA LYS A 416 12.89 8.03 6.59
C LYS A 416 14.12 7.25 6.15
N GLU A 417 14.03 5.93 6.00
CA GLU A 417 15.13 5.09 5.55
C GLU A 417 15.57 5.41 4.11
N LEU A 418 14.63 5.72 3.21
CA LEU A 418 14.90 6.19 1.85
C LEU A 418 15.48 7.61 1.77
N ALA A 419 15.74 8.24 2.92
CA ALA A 419 16.25 9.61 3.02
C ALA A 419 15.36 10.64 2.28
N CYS A 420 14.04 10.43 2.24
CA CYS A 420 13.10 11.30 1.56
C CYS A 420 12.83 12.58 2.37
N LEU A 421 13.27 13.72 1.83
CA LEU A 421 13.01 15.06 2.37
C LEU A 421 11.88 15.81 1.63
N GLY A 422 11.44 15.30 0.48
CA GLY A 422 10.35 15.85 -0.31
C GLY A 422 9.82 14.81 -1.31
N PHE A 423 8.55 14.93 -1.68
CA PHE A 423 7.93 14.04 -2.65
C PHE A 423 8.15 14.54 -4.08
N SER A 424 8.51 13.62 -4.97
CA SER A 424 8.58 13.88 -6.42
C SER A 424 7.30 13.47 -7.14
N ALA A 425 6.49 12.57 -6.55
CA ALA A 425 5.16 12.28 -7.07
C ALA A 425 4.29 13.54 -7.07
N ASP A 426 3.47 13.70 -8.11
CA ASP A 426 2.72 14.95 -8.32
C ASP A 426 1.64 15.21 -7.26
N LEU A 427 1.11 14.17 -6.63
CA LEU A 427 0.24 14.29 -5.46
C LEU A 427 0.44 13.09 -4.54
N VAL A 428 0.69 13.35 -3.25
CA VAL A 428 0.70 12.33 -2.19
C VAL A 428 -0.35 12.74 -1.16
N MET A 429 -1.29 11.85 -0.84
CA MET A 429 -2.37 12.13 0.12
C MET A 429 -2.32 11.19 1.32
N GLN A 430 -2.41 11.72 2.54
CA GLN A 430 -2.54 10.97 3.79
C GLN A 430 -3.94 11.15 4.39
N SER A 431 -4.58 10.06 4.80
CA SER A 431 -5.90 10.05 5.44
C SER A 431 -5.88 9.51 6.88
N PHE A 432 -6.96 9.72 7.64
CA PHE A 432 -7.12 9.25 9.03
C PHE A 432 -8.49 8.58 9.22
N CYS A 433 -8.70 7.46 8.53
CA CYS A 433 -10.02 6.84 8.40
C CYS A 433 -10.17 5.51 9.13
N HIS A 434 -9.07 4.82 9.44
CA HIS A 434 -9.11 3.50 10.08
C HIS A 434 -9.02 3.58 11.60
N THR A 435 -8.51 4.69 12.15
CA THR A 435 -8.21 4.84 13.58
C THR A 435 -8.93 6.02 14.25
N ALA A 436 -9.74 6.80 13.51
CA ALA A 436 -10.35 8.01 14.04
C ALA A 436 -11.51 7.78 15.03
N ALA A 437 -12.22 6.66 14.92
CA ALA A 437 -13.45 6.43 15.69
C ALA A 437 -13.19 6.13 17.17
N TYR A 438 -12.22 5.28 17.47
CA TYR A 438 -11.88 4.86 18.84
C TYR A 438 -10.37 4.87 19.07
N PRO A 439 -9.70 6.04 18.98
CA PRO A 439 -8.25 6.11 18.94
C PRO A 439 -7.62 5.63 20.26
N LYS A 440 -6.64 4.73 20.18
CA LYS A 440 -5.75 4.41 21.29
C LYS A 440 -4.73 5.54 21.49
N PRO A 441 -4.02 5.63 22.63
CA PRO A 441 -3.02 6.69 22.85
C PRO A 441 -1.96 6.81 21.73
N VAL A 442 -1.56 5.69 21.14
CA VAL A 442 -0.62 5.66 20.00
C VAL A 442 -1.26 6.19 18.71
N ASP A 443 -2.55 5.96 18.48
CA ASP A 443 -3.27 6.52 17.34
C ASP A 443 -3.37 8.05 17.47
N VAL A 444 -3.63 8.56 18.68
CA VAL A 444 -3.63 10.01 18.96
C VAL A 444 -2.26 10.62 18.64
N LYS A 445 -1.16 9.96 18.99
CA LYS A 445 0.18 10.41 18.62
C LYS A 445 0.34 10.46 17.10
N THR A 446 -0.09 9.40 16.39
CA THR A 446 -0.09 9.36 14.92
C THR A 446 -0.89 10.52 14.32
N HIS A 447 -2.07 10.83 14.87
CA HIS A 447 -2.92 11.95 14.41
C HIS A 447 -2.25 13.31 14.59
N GLN A 448 -1.34 13.44 15.56
CA GLN A 448 -0.60 14.67 15.83
C GLN A 448 0.66 14.82 14.97
N THR A 449 1.37 13.73 14.68
CA THR A 449 2.70 13.80 14.05
C THR A 449 2.70 13.50 12.56
N LEU A 450 1.81 12.61 12.10
CA LEU A 450 1.80 12.16 10.71
C LEU A 450 1.38 13.25 9.70
N PRO A 451 0.42 14.16 10.00
CA PRO A 451 0.07 15.23 9.07
C PRO A 451 1.27 16.10 8.67
N ASP A 452 2.01 16.60 9.67
CA ASP A 452 3.17 17.46 9.45
C ASP A 452 4.29 16.73 8.70
N PHE A 453 4.48 15.43 8.96
CA PHE A 453 5.47 14.63 8.24
C PHE A 453 5.22 14.60 6.73
N PHE A 454 3.95 14.40 6.31
CA PHE A 454 3.57 14.40 4.90
C PHE A 454 3.53 15.81 4.32
N ALA A 455 2.97 16.78 5.05
CA ALA A 455 2.87 18.17 4.60
C ALA A 455 4.23 18.83 4.35
N ASN A 456 5.20 18.61 5.24
CA ASN A 456 6.56 19.14 5.08
C ASN A 456 7.31 18.55 3.86
N ARG A 457 6.77 17.50 3.24
CA ARG A 457 7.28 16.87 2.03
C ARG A 457 6.47 17.21 0.77
N GLY A 458 5.51 18.14 0.87
CA GLY A 458 4.61 18.51 -0.22
C GLY A 458 3.38 17.61 -0.37
N GLY A 459 3.06 16.81 0.65
CA GLY A 459 1.86 15.96 0.68
C GLY A 459 0.62 16.69 1.23
N VAL A 460 -0.56 16.17 0.89
CA VAL A 460 -1.85 16.65 1.39
C VAL A 460 -2.30 15.73 2.53
N ALA A 461 -2.44 16.27 3.75
CA ALA A 461 -2.93 15.53 4.90
C ALA A 461 -4.40 15.88 5.20
N LEU A 462 -5.27 14.86 5.24
CA LEU A 462 -6.63 14.99 5.74
C LEU A 462 -6.64 15.01 7.28
N LYS A 463 -7.82 15.17 7.88
CA LYS A 463 -8.02 15.24 9.32
C LYS A 463 -8.81 14.02 9.83
N PRO A 464 -8.58 13.55 11.08
CA PRO A 464 -9.45 12.57 11.71
C PRO A 464 -10.92 13.04 11.66
N GLY A 465 -11.81 12.17 11.16
CA GLY A 465 -13.23 12.48 10.95
C GLY A 465 -13.59 13.05 9.58
N ASP A 466 -12.62 13.32 8.69
CA ASP A 466 -12.93 13.67 7.29
C ASP A 466 -13.55 12.49 6.53
N GLY A 467 -13.14 11.26 6.87
CA GLY A 467 -13.67 10.03 6.30
C GLY A 467 -12.66 9.23 5.48
N ILE A 468 -13.19 8.26 4.73
CA ILE A 468 -12.47 7.18 4.06
C ILE A 468 -11.51 7.70 2.98
N ILE A 469 -10.28 7.18 2.98
CA ILE A 469 -9.21 7.49 2.03
C ILE A 469 -9.72 7.62 0.59
N HIS A 470 -10.38 6.58 0.06
CA HIS A 470 -10.69 6.51 -1.38
C HIS A 470 -11.79 7.48 -1.79
N SER A 471 -12.74 7.79 -0.91
CA SER A 471 -13.78 8.79 -1.15
C SER A 471 -13.24 10.22 -1.29
N TRP A 472 -12.03 10.46 -0.76
CA TRP A 472 -11.27 11.70 -0.94
C TRP A 472 -10.25 11.59 -2.07
N LEU A 473 -9.44 10.53 -2.10
CA LEU A 473 -8.39 10.32 -3.09
C LEU A 473 -8.95 10.30 -4.51
N ASN A 474 -10.10 9.64 -4.72
CA ASN A 474 -10.75 9.57 -6.03
C ASN A 474 -11.15 10.96 -6.54
N ARG A 475 -11.44 11.90 -5.63
CA ARG A 475 -11.71 13.31 -5.95
C ARG A 475 -10.46 14.13 -6.25
N MET A 476 -9.28 13.53 -6.21
CA MET A 476 -7.99 14.15 -6.52
C MET A 476 -7.29 13.53 -7.74
N LEU A 477 -7.95 12.63 -8.45
CA LEU A 477 -7.39 11.92 -9.61
C LEU A 477 -7.38 12.78 -10.88
N LEU A 478 -6.52 12.40 -11.82
CA LEU A 478 -6.53 12.91 -13.19
C LEU A 478 -6.81 11.77 -14.19
N PRO A 479 -7.58 12.02 -15.26
CA PRO A 479 -7.86 11.02 -16.29
C PRO A 479 -6.63 10.46 -16.99
N ASP A 480 -6.69 9.15 -17.28
CA ASP A 480 -5.65 8.37 -17.96
C ASP A 480 -4.26 8.48 -17.34
N THR A 481 -4.20 8.64 -16.01
CA THR A 481 -2.94 8.68 -15.26
C THR A 481 -2.77 7.44 -14.38
N VAL A 482 -1.51 7.17 -14.03
CA VAL A 482 -1.12 6.02 -13.21
C VAL A 482 -0.83 6.47 -11.78
N GLY A 483 -1.16 5.62 -10.81
CA GLY A 483 -0.75 5.83 -9.43
C GLY A 483 -0.69 4.57 -8.58
N THR A 484 -0.53 4.75 -7.29
CA THR A 484 -0.43 3.67 -6.30
C THR A 484 -0.97 4.13 -4.95
N GLY A 485 -1.02 3.23 -3.97
CA GLY A 485 -1.31 3.59 -2.60
C GLY A 485 -1.04 2.46 -1.61
N GLY A 486 -0.79 2.86 -0.36
CA GLY A 486 -0.56 1.99 0.79
C GLY A 486 -1.84 1.32 1.30
N ASP A 487 -2.75 0.97 0.40
CA ASP A 487 -4.02 0.34 0.68
C ASP A 487 -4.46 -0.49 -0.53
N SER A 488 -4.83 -1.75 -0.32
CA SER A 488 -5.19 -2.69 -1.40
C SER A 488 -6.42 -2.28 -2.21
N HIS A 489 -7.25 -1.38 -1.69
CA HIS A 489 -8.44 -0.83 -2.34
C HIS A 489 -8.15 0.51 -3.05
N THR A 490 -6.88 0.87 -3.19
CA THR A 490 -6.46 1.97 -4.07
C THR A 490 -6.68 1.53 -5.53
N ARG A 491 -7.92 1.61 -6.00
CA ARG A 491 -8.40 1.12 -7.30
C ARG A 491 -9.04 2.26 -8.05
N PHE A 492 -8.21 3.02 -8.78
CA PHE A 492 -8.64 4.26 -9.39
C PHE A 492 -9.78 4.01 -10.37
N PRO A 493 -10.93 4.67 -10.18
CA PRO A 493 -12.03 4.63 -11.14
C PRO A 493 -11.81 5.62 -12.30
N LEU A 494 -10.71 6.39 -12.24
CA LEU A 494 -10.29 7.37 -13.23
C LEU A 494 -8.77 7.20 -13.46
N GLY A 495 -8.40 6.52 -14.54
CA GLY A 495 -7.02 6.06 -14.78
C GLY A 495 -6.79 4.61 -14.34
N ILE A 496 -5.60 4.33 -13.80
CA ILE A 496 -5.24 3.00 -13.27
C ILE A 496 -4.32 3.15 -12.05
N SER A 497 -4.46 2.24 -11.08
CA SER A 497 -3.54 2.15 -9.95
C SER A 497 -3.14 0.73 -9.63
N PHE A 498 -1.92 0.60 -9.12
CA PHE A 498 -1.36 -0.67 -8.63
C PHE A 498 -1.02 -0.52 -7.15
N PRO A 499 -1.89 -0.99 -6.23
CA PRO A 499 -1.62 -0.95 -4.80
C PRO A 499 -0.34 -1.68 -4.41
N ALA A 500 0.31 -1.19 -3.36
CA ALA A 500 1.55 -1.79 -2.90
C ALA A 500 1.73 -1.71 -1.38
N GLY A 501 2.75 -2.42 -0.89
CA GLY A 501 3.20 -2.30 0.49
C GLY A 501 3.91 -0.97 0.76
N SER A 502 4.06 -0.61 2.03
CA SER A 502 4.61 0.69 2.46
C SER A 502 5.98 1.05 1.86
N GLY A 503 6.85 0.06 1.59
CA GLY A 503 8.18 0.32 1.00
C GLY A 503 8.09 0.84 -0.43
N LEU A 504 7.32 0.17 -1.29
CA LEU A 504 7.14 0.60 -2.67
C LEU A 504 6.33 1.91 -2.76
N VAL A 505 5.37 2.12 -1.85
CA VAL A 505 4.63 3.39 -1.76
C VAL A 505 5.54 4.54 -1.35
N ALA A 506 6.47 4.30 -0.40
CA ALA A 506 7.48 5.28 -0.02
C ALA A 506 8.40 5.61 -1.20
N PHE A 507 8.87 4.60 -1.93
CA PHE A 507 9.66 4.78 -3.16
C PHE A 507 8.90 5.60 -4.22
N ALA A 508 7.66 5.24 -4.50
CA ALA A 508 6.78 5.92 -5.45
C ALA A 508 6.55 7.38 -5.09
N ALA A 509 6.29 7.68 -3.81
CA ALA A 509 6.12 9.04 -3.32
C ALA A 509 7.42 9.85 -3.42
N ALA A 510 8.55 9.26 -3.02
CA ALA A 510 9.84 9.93 -2.99
C ALA A 510 10.38 10.24 -4.39
N LEU A 511 10.32 9.29 -5.32
CA LEU A 511 10.93 9.39 -6.65
C LEU A 511 9.94 9.72 -7.78
N GLY A 512 8.63 9.63 -7.53
CA GLY A 512 7.61 9.95 -8.53
C GLY A 512 7.46 8.89 -9.63
N VAL A 513 8.08 7.73 -9.46
CA VAL A 513 8.02 6.57 -10.38
C VAL A 513 7.87 5.29 -9.57
N MET A 514 7.37 4.21 -10.19
CA MET A 514 7.22 2.92 -9.51
C MET A 514 7.64 1.79 -10.45
N PRO A 515 8.51 0.84 -10.04
CA PRO A 515 8.77 -0.35 -10.82
C PRO A 515 7.50 -1.18 -10.98
N LEU A 516 7.27 -1.64 -12.21
CA LEU A 516 6.12 -2.45 -12.57
C LEU A 516 6.54 -3.44 -13.67
N ASP A 517 6.40 -4.73 -13.39
CA ASP A 517 6.35 -5.73 -14.44
C ASP A 517 4.91 -5.78 -14.95
N MET A 518 4.72 -5.35 -16.20
CA MET A 518 3.40 -5.12 -16.76
C MET A 518 2.57 -6.41 -16.74
N PRO A 519 1.45 -6.48 -16.01
CA PRO A 519 0.65 -7.69 -15.98
C PRO A 519 -0.13 -7.91 -17.27
N GLU A 520 -0.57 -9.16 -17.49
CA GLU A 520 -1.60 -9.49 -18.46
C GLU A 520 -2.96 -8.85 -18.08
N SER A 521 -3.86 -8.70 -19.04
CA SER A 521 -5.23 -8.18 -18.81
C SER A 521 -6.31 -9.22 -19.03
N VAL A 522 -7.38 -9.14 -18.25
CA VAL A 522 -8.66 -9.83 -18.47
C VAL A 522 -9.74 -8.78 -18.74
N LEU A 523 -10.47 -8.94 -19.84
CA LEU A 523 -11.57 -8.06 -20.21
C LEU A 523 -12.88 -8.56 -19.59
N VAL A 524 -13.59 -7.68 -18.90
CA VAL A 524 -14.96 -7.91 -18.44
C VAL A 524 -15.88 -6.96 -19.21
N ARG A 525 -16.76 -7.53 -20.05
CA ARG A 525 -17.69 -6.77 -20.89
C ARG A 525 -19.11 -6.93 -20.40
N PHE A 526 -19.75 -5.82 -20.06
CA PHE A 526 -21.15 -5.77 -19.69
C PHE A 526 -22.04 -5.53 -20.92
N THR A 527 -23.16 -6.23 -21.01
CA THR A 527 -24.19 -6.03 -22.04
C THR A 527 -25.59 -6.07 -21.45
N GLY A 528 -26.58 -5.49 -22.14
CA GLY A 528 -27.97 -5.49 -21.67
C GLY A 528 -28.27 -4.39 -20.66
N GLU A 529 -29.35 -4.57 -19.89
CA GLU A 529 -29.85 -3.55 -18.95
C GLU A 529 -30.01 -4.14 -17.53
N LEU A 530 -29.81 -3.30 -16.51
CA LEU A 530 -30.06 -3.67 -15.12
C LEU A 530 -31.53 -4.07 -14.94
N GLN A 531 -31.76 -5.20 -14.27
CA GLN A 531 -33.10 -5.70 -14.01
C GLN A 531 -33.69 -5.06 -12.75
N PRO A 532 -35.03 -4.96 -12.63
CA PRO A 532 -35.66 -4.41 -11.44
C PRO A 532 -35.19 -5.10 -10.16
N GLY A 533 -34.78 -4.32 -9.16
CA GLY A 533 -34.27 -4.82 -7.88
C GLY A 533 -32.78 -5.22 -7.89
N VAL A 534 -32.13 -5.28 -9.05
CA VAL A 534 -30.69 -5.56 -9.15
C VAL A 534 -29.93 -4.23 -9.11
N THR A 535 -28.91 -4.18 -8.24
CA THR A 535 -28.08 -3.00 -7.99
C THR A 535 -26.71 -3.15 -8.63
N LEU A 536 -25.91 -2.08 -8.65
CA LEU A 536 -24.53 -2.16 -9.14
C LEU A 536 -23.67 -3.10 -8.28
N ARG A 537 -23.93 -3.18 -6.97
CA ARG A 537 -23.24 -4.11 -6.08
C ARG A 537 -23.54 -5.58 -6.42
N ASP A 538 -24.70 -5.88 -6.98
CA ASP A 538 -25.00 -7.21 -7.50
C ASP A 538 -24.19 -7.49 -8.78
N ILE A 539 -23.95 -6.48 -9.61
CA ILE A 539 -23.11 -6.60 -10.81
C ILE A 539 -21.64 -6.83 -10.45
N VAL A 540 -21.15 -6.21 -9.37
CA VAL A 540 -19.84 -6.53 -8.78
C VAL A 540 -19.74 -8.03 -8.49
N ASN A 541 -20.76 -8.61 -7.85
CA ASN A 541 -20.80 -10.04 -7.51
C ASN A 541 -21.14 -10.94 -8.71
N ALA A 542 -21.71 -10.39 -9.79
CA ALA A 542 -21.97 -11.13 -11.03
C ALA A 542 -20.68 -11.50 -11.76
N ILE A 543 -19.62 -10.69 -11.67
CA ILE A 543 -18.32 -10.99 -12.29
C ILE A 543 -17.75 -12.34 -11.81
N PRO A 544 -17.52 -12.57 -10.50
CA PRO A 544 -17.07 -13.87 -10.02
C PRO A 544 -18.12 -14.97 -10.25
N TRP A 545 -19.42 -14.66 -10.21
CA TRP A 545 -20.47 -15.66 -10.43
C TRP A 545 -20.44 -16.24 -11.85
N VAL A 546 -20.31 -15.38 -12.87
CA VAL A 546 -20.13 -15.81 -14.27
C VAL A 546 -18.81 -16.55 -14.44
N ALA A 547 -17.70 -16.03 -13.87
CA ALA A 547 -16.40 -16.71 -13.95
C ALA A 547 -16.43 -18.12 -13.35
N MET A 548 -17.19 -18.34 -12.27
CA MET A 548 -17.39 -19.67 -11.67
C MET A 548 -18.19 -20.60 -12.58
N GLN A 549 -19.23 -20.10 -13.25
CA GLN A 549 -20.01 -20.89 -14.22
C GLN A 549 -19.18 -21.32 -15.42
N GLU A 550 -18.25 -20.48 -15.85
CA GLU A 550 -17.30 -20.77 -16.94
C GLU A 550 -16.12 -21.66 -16.49
N GLY A 551 -16.01 -21.99 -15.19
CA GLY A 551 -14.90 -22.76 -14.65
C GLY A 551 -13.57 -21.99 -14.62
N LYS A 552 -13.60 -20.66 -14.67
CA LYS A 552 -12.44 -19.76 -14.64
C LYS A 552 -12.11 -19.28 -13.22
N LEU A 553 -13.00 -19.53 -12.27
CA LEU A 553 -12.86 -19.22 -10.85
C LEU A 553 -13.41 -20.37 -10.01
N THR A 554 -12.69 -20.78 -8.96
CA THR A 554 -13.17 -21.79 -8.00
C THR A 554 -13.14 -21.28 -6.55
N VAL A 555 -14.05 -21.81 -5.74
CA VAL A 555 -14.13 -21.56 -4.29
C VAL A 555 -13.25 -22.57 -3.55
N GLY A 556 -12.62 -22.15 -2.46
CA GLY A 556 -11.73 -22.99 -1.63
C GLY A 556 -10.24 -22.75 -1.90
N THR A 557 -9.39 -23.40 -1.10
CA THR A 557 -7.95 -23.11 -1.04
C THR A 557 -7.07 -24.10 -1.78
N GLU A 558 -7.51 -25.35 -1.96
CA GLU A 558 -6.76 -26.38 -2.68
C GLU A 558 -7.01 -26.26 -4.20
N ASN A 559 -5.95 -26.18 -5.00
CA ASN A 559 -6.02 -26.06 -6.46
C ASN A 559 -6.93 -24.91 -6.96
N LYS A 560 -6.95 -23.78 -6.22
CA LYS A 560 -7.79 -22.62 -6.55
C LYS A 560 -7.46 -22.10 -7.95
N GLN A 561 -8.46 -22.07 -8.83
CA GLN A 561 -8.38 -21.41 -10.12
C GLN A 561 -8.91 -19.99 -9.96
N ASN A 562 -8.17 -19.01 -10.48
CA ASN A 562 -8.60 -17.63 -10.49
C ASN A 562 -7.97 -16.92 -11.69
N VAL A 563 -8.76 -16.76 -12.76
CA VAL A 563 -8.34 -16.09 -14.01
C VAL A 563 -7.87 -14.64 -13.80
N PHE A 564 -8.29 -13.98 -12.73
CA PHE A 564 -8.00 -12.59 -12.42
C PHE A 564 -6.70 -12.39 -11.62
N SER A 565 -6.21 -13.44 -10.97
CA SER A 565 -5.10 -13.34 -10.01
C SER A 565 -3.83 -12.86 -10.68
N GLY A 566 -3.28 -11.74 -10.20
CA GLY A 566 -2.07 -11.13 -10.76
C GLY A 566 -2.25 -10.42 -12.09
N ARG A 567 -3.48 -10.24 -12.57
CA ARG A 567 -3.79 -9.57 -13.84
C ARG A 567 -4.46 -8.22 -13.62
N ILE A 568 -4.55 -7.43 -14.69
CA ILE A 568 -5.36 -6.22 -14.73
C ILE A 568 -6.78 -6.60 -15.15
N MET A 569 -7.78 -6.19 -14.38
CA MET A 569 -9.18 -6.28 -14.82
C MET A 569 -9.56 -5.00 -15.59
N GLU A 570 -9.88 -5.14 -16.86
CA GLU A 570 -10.35 -4.03 -17.70
C GLU A 570 -11.86 -4.20 -17.94
N MET A 571 -12.63 -3.14 -17.70
CA MET A 571 -14.10 -3.18 -17.75
C MET A 571 -14.67 -2.25 -18.81
N GLU A 572 -15.67 -2.73 -19.56
CA GLU A 572 -16.39 -1.92 -20.56
C GLU A 572 -17.89 -2.28 -20.64
N GLY A 573 -18.68 -1.44 -21.31
CA GLY A 573 -20.12 -1.65 -21.52
C GLY A 573 -21.05 -0.86 -20.62
N LEU A 574 -20.49 -0.09 -19.66
CA LEU A 574 -21.23 0.77 -18.72
C LEU A 574 -20.67 2.21 -18.70
N PRO A 575 -20.63 2.92 -19.85
CA PRO A 575 -19.91 4.19 -19.95
C PRO A 575 -20.52 5.33 -19.14
N ASP A 576 -21.81 5.25 -18.81
CA ASP A 576 -22.58 6.34 -18.20
C ASP A 576 -22.79 6.15 -16.67
N LEU A 577 -22.07 5.22 -16.05
CA LEU A 577 -22.01 5.15 -14.58
C LEU A 577 -21.46 6.47 -14.04
N LYS A 578 -21.96 6.91 -12.89
CA LYS A 578 -21.30 7.99 -12.13
C LYS A 578 -19.97 7.50 -11.59
N LEU A 579 -19.08 8.41 -11.23
CA LEU A 579 -17.73 8.01 -10.86
C LEU A 579 -17.71 7.20 -9.55
N GLU A 580 -18.52 7.59 -8.58
CA GLU A 580 -18.68 6.85 -7.33
C GLU A 580 -19.24 5.43 -7.56
N GLN A 581 -20.07 5.26 -8.58
CA GLN A 581 -20.59 3.96 -9.00
C GLN A 581 -19.52 3.11 -9.67
N ALA A 582 -18.78 3.68 -10.63
CA ALA A 582 -17.65 3.01 -11.26
C ALA A 582 -16.62 2.52 -10.23
N PHE A 583 -16.46 3.26 -9.13
CA PHE A 583 -15.61 2.86 -8.03
C PHE A 583 -16.08 1.57 -7.33
N GLU A 584 -17.37 1.28 -7.24
CA GLU A 584 -17.85 0.00 -6.67
C GLU A 584 -17.30 -1.21 -7.45
N LEU A 585 -17.19 -1.08 -8.78
CA LEU A 585 -16.61 -2.11 -9.64
C LEU A 585 -15.09 -2.18 -9.50
N THR A 586 -14.39 -1.05 -9.56
CA THR A 586 -12.93 -1.04 -9.48
C THR A 586 -12.42 -1.44 -8.10
N ASP A 587 -13.08 -1.00 -7.03
CA ASP A 587 -12.73 -1.29 -5.63
C ASP A 587 -12.69 -2.81 -5.37
N ALA A 588 -13.75 -3.52 -5.78
CA ALA A 588 -13.89 -4.96 -5.59
C ALA A 588 -12.91 -5.83 -6.40
N THR A 589 -12.16 -5.26 -7.34
CA THR A 589 -11.10 -6.01 -8.05
C THR A 589 -9.97 -6.44 -7.12
N ALA A 590 -9.81 -5.79 -5.96
CA ALA A 590 -8.90 -6.21 -4.91
C ALA A 590 -9.20 -7.63 -4.42
N GLU A 591 -10.47 -7.98 -4.25
CA GLU A 591 -10.93 -9.31 -3.81
C GLU A 591 -10.75 -10.37 -4.91
N ARG A 592 -10.65 -9.97 -6.17
CA ARG A 592 -10.28 -10.86 -7.29
C ARG A 592 -8.79 -11.12 -7.39
N SER A 593 -7.99 -10.56 -6.48
CA SER A 593 -6.52 -10.60 -6.51
C SER A 593 -5.93 -9.95 -7.77
N CYS A 594 -6.62 -8.99 -8.36
CA CYS A 594 -6.10 -8.21 -9.48
C CYS A 594 -4.93 -7.33 -9.03
N ALA A 595 -3.92 -7.22 -9.91
CA ALA A 595 -2.80 -6.30 -9.74
C ALA A 595 -3.26 -4.83 -9.86
N GLY A 596 -4.13 -4.56 -10.84
CA GLY A 596 -4.74 -3.26 -11.09
C GLY A 596 -6.08 -3.40 -11.80
N CYS A 597 -6.74 -2.29 -12.07
CA CYS A 597 -7.98 -2.28 -12.84
C CYS A 597 -8.18 -0.95 -13.57
N THR A 598 -8.97 -0.98 -14.63
CA THR A 598 -9.49 0.23 -15.27
C THR A 598 -10.90 -0.02 -15.81
N ILE A 599 -11.68 1.04 -15.99
CA ILE A 599 -13.05 0.98 -16.50
C ILE A 599 -13.25 2.08 -17.53
N LYS A 600 -13.81 1.72 -18.69
CA LYS A 600 -14.12 2.67 -19.76
C LYS A 600 -15.38 3.47 -19.41
N LEU A 601 -15.22 4.77 -19.20
CA LEU A 601 -16.31 5.73 -18.89
C LEU A 601 -16.42 6.81 -19.97
N SER A 602 -17.58 7.47 -20.03
CA SER A 602 -17.82 8.59 -20.93
C SER A 602 -17.13 9.87 -20.45
N LYS A 603 -16.83 10.76 -21.40
CA LYS A 603 -16.25 12.08 -21.11
C LYS A 603 -17.17 12.93 -20.23
N ASP A 604 -18.47 12.82 -20.43
CA ASP A 604 -19.46 13.62 -19.70
C ASP A 604 -19.50 13.23 -18.22
N THR A 605 -19.48 11.93 -17.91
CA THR A 605 -19.34 11.40 -16.55
C THR A 605 -18.10 11.96 -15.86
N ILE A 606 -16.94 11.91 -16.53
CA ILE A 606 -15.68 12.37 -15.95
C ILE A 606 -15.70 13.90 -15.76
N ALA A 607 -16.21 14.64 -16.72
CA ALA A 607 -16.31 16.10 -16.66
C ALA A 607 -17.24 16.58 -15.54
N GLU A 608 -18.38 15.91 -15.31
CA GLU A 608 -19.27 16.18 -14.18
C GLU A 608 -18.51 16.06 -12.85
N TYR A 609 -17.80 14.94 -12.65
CA TYR A 609 -17.08 14.69 -11.41
C TYR A 609 -15.93 15.68 -11.19
N LEU A 610 -15.15 16.00 -12.23
CA LEU A 610 -14.04 16.95 -12.12
C LEU A 610 -14.51 18.38 -11.80
N ARG A 611 -15.65 18.83 -12.32
CA ARG A 611 -16.23 20.15 -11.94
C ARG A 611 -16.57 20.21 -10.46
N SER A 612 -17.16 19.14 -9.92
CA SER A 612 -17.43 19.01 -8.49
C SER A 612 -16.13 19.01 -7.67
N ASN A 613 -15.12 18.26 -8.12
CA ASN A 613 -13.85 18.12 -7.41
C ASN A 613 -13.03 19.41 -7.37
N VAL A 614 -13.02 20.21 -8.44
CA VAL A 614 -12.35 21.51 -8.46
C VAL A 614 -12.86 22.40 -7.31
N VAL A 615 -14.18 22.44 -7.11
CA VAL A 615 -14.81 23.21 -6.03
C VAL A 615 -14.46 22.62 -4.66
N LEU A 616 -14.44 21.29 -4.51
CA LEU A 616 -14.00 20.64 -3.26
C LEU A 616 -12.55 20.98 -2.92
N LEU A 617 -11.64 20.91 -3.88
CA LEU A 617 -10.21 21.18 -3.66
C LEU A 617 -9.97 22.65 -3.30
N ARG A 618 -10.66 23.58 -3.96
CA ARG A 618 -10.65 25.01 -3.59
C ARG A 618 -11.17 25.22 -2.17
N ASN A 619 -12.25 24.53 -1.79
CA ASN A 619 -12.76 24.52 -0.42
C ASN A 619 -11.74 23.98 0.59
N MET A 620 -11.02 22.90 0.27
CA MET A 620 -9.96 22.39 1.15
C MET A 620 -8.89 23.45 1.43
N VAL A 621 -8.45 24.19 0.42
CA VAL A 621 -7.51 25.30 0.62
C VAL A 621 -8.14 26.39 1.50
N ALA A 622 -9.38 26.78 1.23
CA ALA A 622 -10.11 27.77 2.04
C ALA A 622 -10.25 27.34 3.52
N ARG A 623 -10.37 26.03 3.79
CA ARG A 623 -10.43 25.42 5.12
C ARG A 623 -9.06 25.15 5.76
N GLY A 624 -7.98 25.59 5.13
CA GLY A 624 -6.63 25.51 5.67
C GLY A 624 -6.08 24.08 5.72
N TYR A 625 -6.40 23.24 4.73
CA TYR A 625 -5.66 21.99 4.55
C TYR A 625 -4.22 22.31 4.13
N GLN A 626 -3.27 21.52 4.63
CA GLN A 626 -1.85 21.76 4.43
C GLN A 626 -1.44 21.51 2.96
N ASP A 627 -0.35 22.17 2.56
CA ASP A 627 0.20 22.21 1.19
C ASP A 627 -0.80 22.67 0.10
N ALA A 628 -1.28 23.90 0.24
CA ALA A 628 -2.17 24.52 -0.75
C ALA A 628 -1.57 24.57 -2.16
N ARG A 629 -0.23 24.57 -2.29
CA ARG A 629 0.46 24.54 -3.58
C ARG A 629 0.15 23.26 -4.35
N THR A 630 0.23 22.08 -3.72
CA THR A 630 -0.09 20.80 -4.37
C THR A 630 -1.57 20.70 -4.70
N ILE A 631 -2.45 21.14 -3.79
CA ILE A 631 -3.90 21.13 -4.04
C ILE A 631 -4.25 21.99 -5.26
N MET A 632 -3.74 23.23 -5.32
CA MET A 632 -4.04 24.13 -6.45
C MET A 632 -3.34 23.73 -7.75
N ARG A 633 -2.15 23.10 -7.68
CA ARG A 633 -1.54 22.45 -8.87
C ARG A 633 -2.45 21.37 -9.44
N ARG A 634 -3.09 20.57 -8.58
CA ARG A 634 -4.07 19.56 -9.02
C ARG A 634 -5.31 20.21 -9.62
N VAL A 635 -5.85 21.26 -8.99
CA VAL A 635 -6.99 22.04 -9.53
C VAL A 635 -6.69 22.53 -10.95
N ALA A 636 -5.52 23.13 -11.16
CA ALA A 636 -5.15 23.66 -12.48
C ALA A 636 -5.13 22.58 -13.57
N LYS A 637 -4.60 21.39 -13.26
CA LYS A 637 -4.58 20.25 -14.20
C LYS A 637 -5.98 19.69 -14.47
N MET A 638 -6.88 19.73 -13.49
CA MET A 638 -8.29 19.36 -13.69
C MET A 638 -8.99 20.37 -14.61
N GLU A 639 -8.75 21.67 -14.41
CA GLU A 639 -9.29 22.73 -15.26
C GLU A 639 -8.75 22.63 -16.71
N GLU A 640 -7.45 22.36 -16.88
CA GLU A 640 -6.83 22.10 -18.18
C GLU A 640 -7.50 20.93 -18.91
N TRP A 641 -7.77 19.82 -18.21
CA TRP A 641 -8.48 18.68 -18.82
C TRP A 641 -9.93 19.05 -19.16
N LEU A 642 -10.62 19.82 -18.31
CA LEU A 642 -12.01 20.27 -18.56
C LEU A 642 -12.11 21.20 -19.78
N GLU A 643 -11.07 21.97 -20.09
CA GLU A 643 -10.99 22.81 -21.29
C GLU A 643 -10.79 21.99 -22.57
N ASN A 644 -10.08 20.86 -22.51
CA ASN A 644 -9.83 19.97 -23.64
C ASN A 644 -9.96 18.49 -23.25
N PRO A 645 -11.20 17.97 -23.08
CA PRO A 645 -11.43 16.63 -22.56
C PRO A 645 -11.05 15.54 -23.57
N GLN A 646 -9.94 14.87 -23.28
CA GLN A 646 -9.43 13.73 -24.05
C GLN A 646 -9.35 12.49 -23.16
N LEU A 647 -9.72 11.34 -23.74
CA LEU A 647 -9.63 10.04 -23.11
C LEU A 647 -8.97 9.06 -24.08
N MET A 648 -8.16 8.17 -23.52
CA MET A 648 -7.63 7.01 -24.23
C MET A 648 -8.71 5.96 -24.45
N GLU A 649 -8.53 5.15 -25.49
CA GLU A 649 -9.32 3.96 -25.74
C GLU A 649 -8.38 2.80 -26.10
N ALA A 650 -8.76 1.58 -25.71
CA ALA A 650 -8.08 0.37 -26.18
C ALA A 650 -8.12 0.29 -27.72
N ASP A 651 -7.08 -0.26 -28.32
CA ASP A 651 -7.10 -0.55 -29.76
C ASP A 651 -8.10 -1.67 -30.08
N GLU A 652 -8.72 -1.63 -31.26
CA GLU A 652 -9.75 -2.60 -31.68
C GLU A 652 -9.21 -4.05 -31.71
N ASN A 653 -7.92 -4.23 -31.96
CA ASN A 653 -7.24 -5.51 -32.02
C ASN A 653 -6.35 -5.79 -30.79
N ALA A 654 -6.60 -5.11 -29.66
CA ALA A 654 -5.90 -5.37 -28.40
C ALA A 654 -6.13 -6.82 -27.92
N ASP A 655 -5.09 -7.43 -27.38
CA ASP A 655 -5.14 -8.82 -26.92
C ASP A 655 -5.39 -8.90 -25.41
N TYR A 656 -6.27 -9.81 -25.03
CA TYR A 656 -6.62 -10.08 -23.64
C TYR A 656 -6.43 -11.57 -23.37
N GLN A 657 -5.94 -11.86 -22.19
CA GLN A 657 -5.67 -13.23 -21.78
C GLN A 657 -6.95 -14.03 -21.55
N ASP A 658 -8.05 -13.35 -21.22
CA ASP A 658 -9.40 -13.90 -21.22
C ASP A 658 -10.43 -12.77 -21.40
N VAL A 659 -11.63 -13.13 -21.84
CA VAL A 659 -12.80 -12.24 -21.96
C VAL A 659 -13.97 -12.89 -21.23
N ILE A 660 -14.60 -12.14 -20.33
CA ILE A 660 -15.78 -12.55 -19.57
C ILE A 660 -16.93 -11.62 -19.96
N GLU A 661 -18.00 -12.20 -20.51
CA GLU A 661 -19.18 -11.44 -20.90
C GLU A 661 -20.27 -11.57 -19.83
N VAL A 662 -20.65 -10.44 -19.23
CA VAL A 662 -21.69 -10.37 -18.20
C VAL A 662 -22.94 -9.76 -18.82
N ASN A 663 -23.93 -10.60 -19.14
CA ASN A 663 -25.23 -10.17 -19.65
C ASN A 663 -26.13 -9.74 -18.49
N LEU A 664 -26.33 -8.44 -18.32
CA LEU A 664 -27.14 -7.86 -17.24
C LEU A 664 -28.60 -8.32 -17.30
N ASN A 665 -29.09 -8.70 -18.48
CA ASN A 665 -30.44 -9.24 -18.61
C ASN A 665 -30.59 -10.62 -17.96
N GLU A 666 -29.51 -11.35 -17.68
CA GLU A 666 -29.57 -12.68 -17.05
C GLU A 666 -29.54 -12.61 -15.53
N ILE A 667 -29.16 -11.46 -14.97
CA ILE A 667 -29.11 -11.24 -13.52
C ILE A 667 -30.52 -10.84 -13.06
N LYS A 668 -31.28 -11.79 -12.51
CA LYS A 668 -32.71 -11.62 -12.17
C LYS A 668 -33.01 -11.41 -10.68
N GLU A 669 -32.00 -11.56 -9.84
CA GLU A 669 -32.11 -11.37 -8.40
C GLU A 669 -30.75 -10.91 -7.84
N PRO A 670 -30.71 -10.35 -6.61
CA PRO A 670 -29.46 -9.97 -5.97
C PRO A 670 -28.46 -11.14 -5.84
N ILE A 671 -27.18 -10.81 -5.88
CA ILE A 671 -26.08 -11.77 -5.71
C ILE A 671 -25.27 -11.35 -4.48
N VAL A 672 -25.01 -12.30 -3.58
CA VAL A 672 -24.28 -12.06 -2.33
C VAL A 672 -22.99 -12.87 -2.29
N ALA A 673 -21.95 -12.35 -1.67
CA ALA A 673 -20.83 -13.20 -1.23
C ALA A 673 -21.24 -13.86 0.09
N ALA A 674 -21.41 -15.18 0.07
CA ALA A 674 -21.73 -15.99 1.23
C ALA A 674 -20.56 -16.03 2.23
N PRO A 675 -20.79 -16.50 3.48
CA PRO A 675 -19.87 -16.24 4.57
C PRO A 675 -18.43 -16.68 4.32
N ASN A 676 -17.54 -15.75 4.66
CA ASN A 676 -16.12 -15.95 4.96
C ASN A 676 -15.19 -16.24 3.79
N ASP A 677 -15.67 -16.06 2.57
CA ASP A 677 -14.87 -16.01 1.35
C ASP A 677 -15.51 -15.04 0.32
N PRO A 678 -14.83 -13.96 -0.10
CA PRO A 678 -15.35 -13.04 -1.13
C PRO A 678 -15.55 -13.70 -2.50
N ASP A 679 -14.97 -14.87 -2.74
CA ASP A 679 -15.19 -15.69 -3.95
C ASP A 679 -16.47 -16.53 -3.89
N ASN A 680 -17.00 -16.78 -2.69
CA ASN A 680 -18.14 -17.67 -2.49
C ASN A 680 -19.46 -16.95 -2.81
N VAL A 681 -19.64 -16.55 -4.06
CA VAL A 681 -20.83 -15.82 -4.51
C VAL A 681 -22.00 -16.76 -4.81
N LYS A 682 -23.19 -16.34 -4.40
CA LYS A 682 -24.45 -17.08 -4.53
C LYS A 682 -25.59 -16.16 -4.88
N LEU A 683 -26.61 -16.69 -5.54
CA LEU A 683 -27.89 -16.00 -5.67
C LEU A 683 -28.50 -15.80 -4.28
N MET A 684 -29.20 -14.69 -4.07
CA MET A 684 -29.87 -14.40 -2.80
C MET A 684 -30.86 -15.51 -2.42
N SER A 685 -31.59 -16.07 -3.38
CA SER A 685 -32.52 -17.19 -3.19
C SER A 685 -31.87 -18.44 -2.59
N GLU A 686 -30.58 -18.68 -2.81
CA GLU A 686 -29.83 -19.79 -2.22
C GLU A 686 -29.52 -19.59 -0.73
N CYS A 687 -29.59 -18.34 -0.25
CA CYS A 687 -29.32 -17.96 1.14
C CYS A 687 -30.60 -17.50 1.88
N ALA A 688 -31.76 -17.54 1.23
CA ALA A 688 -33.01 -17.03 1.78
C ALA A 688 -33.40 -17.75 3.09
N GLY A 689 -33.83 -16.97 4.08
CA GLY A 689 -34.18 -17.44 5.42
C GLY A 689 -33.01 -17.55 6.41
N ASP A 690 -31.77 -17.35 5.95
CA ASP A 690 -30.62 -17.28 6.86
C ASP A 690 -30.80 -16.09 7.82
N LYS A 691 -30.70 -16.38 9.12
CA LYS A 691 -30.84 -15.38 10.18
C LYS A 691 -29.71 -14.33 10.09
N VAL A 692 -30.06 -13.07 10.31
CA VAL A 692 -29.10 -11.96 10.40
C VAL A 692 -29.22 -11.33 11.79
N ASP A 693 -28.10 -11.23 12.50
CA ASP A 693 -28.02 -10.64 13.85
C ASP A 693 -27.64 -9.16 13.79
N GLU A 694 -26.67 -8.82 12.93
CA GLU A 694 -26.17 -7.46 12.74
C GLU A 694 -26.11 -7.07 11.27
N VAL A 695 -26.27 -5.78 10.98
CA VAL A 695 -26.18 -5.23 9.63
C VAL A 695 -25.24 -4.03 9.62
N PHE A 696 -24.34 -3.96 8.65
CA PHE A 696 -23.41 -2.85 8.47
C PHE A 696 -23.55 -2.19 7.09
N ILE A 697 -23.96 -0.92 7.10
CA ILE A 697 -24.05 -0.06 5.92
C ILE A 697 -22.97 1.03 6.05
N GLY A 698 -21.85 0.82 5.35
CA GLY A 698 -20.74 1.75 5.28
C GLY A 698 -19.44 1.11 4.84
N SER A 699 -18.72 1.75 3.93
CA SER A 699 -17.32 1.49 3.53
C SER A 699 -16.99 2.38 2.33
N CYS A 700 -15.81 2.19 1.74
CA CYS A 700 -15.42 2.79 0.46
C CYS A 700 -16.35 2.38 -0.70
N MET A 701 -17.05 1.24 -0.61
CA MET A 701 -18.05 0.78 -1.59
C MET A 701 -19.36 1.57 -1.55
N THR A 702 -19.49 2.54 -0.63
CA THR A 702 -20.76 3.27 -0.43
C THR A 702 -20.65 4.74 -0.78
N ASN A 703 -21.75 5.28 -1.29
CA ASN A 703 -21.95 6.69 -1.58
C ASN A 703 -23.27 7.16 -0.96
N ILE A 704 -23.53 8.48 -0.97
CA ILE A 704 -24.71 9.08 -0.33
C ILE A 704 -26.05 8.43 -0.75
N GLY A 705 -26.18 7.97 -2.00
CA GLY A 705 -27.41 7.38 -2.52
C GLY A 705 -27.81 6.11 -1.77
N HIS A 706 -26.83 5.29 -1.38
CA HIS A 706 -27.05 4.07 -0.61
C HIS A 706 -27.67 4.34 0.76
N TYR A 707 -27.27 5.43 1.41
CA TYR A 707 -27.83 5.83 2.71
C TYR A 707 -29.25 6.36 2.57
N ARG A 708 -29.53 7.12 1.50
CA ARG A 708 -30.90 7.56 1.20
C ARG A 708 -31.81 6.38 0.92
N ALA A 709 -31.37 5.43 0.09
CA ALA A 709 -32.12 4.21 -0.21
C ALA A 709 -32.37 3.36 1.05
N ALA A 710 -31.34 3.15 1.87
CA ALA A 710 -31.47 2.45 3.14
C ALA A 710 -32.46 3.15 4.08
N ALA A 711 -32.35 4.47 4.25
CA ALA A 711 -33.30 5.24 5.05
C ALA A 711 -34.72 5.13 4.51
N LYS A 712 -34.91 5.17 3.18
CA LYS A 712 -36.23 5.05 2.57
C LYS A 712 -36.87 3.68 2.81
N VAL A 713 -36.10 2.60 2.80
CA VAL A 713 -36.56 1.26 3.18
C VAL A 713 -36.99 1.22 4.65
N LEU A 714 -36.27 1.93 5.53
CA LEU A 714 -36.51 1.95 6.97
C LEU A 714 -37.56 2.99 7.43
N GLU A 715 -38.06 3.82 6.50
CA GLU A 715 -39.04 4.86 6.77
C GLU A 715 -40.34 4.25 7.34
N ASP A 716 -40.78 4.79 8.48
CA ASP A 716 -41.94 4.36 9.27
C ASP A 716 -41.89 2.91 9.80
N ALA A 717 -40.72 2.24 9.75
CA ALA A 717 -40.58 0.87 10.24
C ALA A 717 -40.50 0.75 11.78
N GLY A 718 -40.15 1.84 12.48
CA GLY A 718 -39.77 1.79 13.89
C GLY A 718 -38.42 1.10 14.10
N VAL A 719 -38.16 0.59 15.31
CA VAL A 719 -36.88 -0.09 15.63
C VAL A 719 -36.75 -1.39 14.83
N VAL A 720 -35.62 -1.54 14.13
CA VAL A 720 -35.34 -2.72 13.30
C VAL A 720 -35.10 -3.98 14.13
N LYS A 721 -35.13 -5.16 13.49
CA LYS A 721 -34.99 -6.46 14.16
C LYS A 721 -33.54 -6.88 14.42
N THR A 722 -32.57 -6.16 13.87
CA THR A 722 -31.13 -6.44 13.95
C THR A 722 -30.40 -5.28 14.60
N ARG A 723 -29.12 -5.48 14.98
CA ARG A 723 -28.25 -4.36 15.30
C ARG A 723 -27.75 -3.71 14.02
N LEU A 724 -28.28 -2.52 13.70
CA LEU A 724 -27.91 -1.78 12.49
C LEU A 724 -26.81 -0.76 12.78
N TRP A 725 -25.75 -0.80 11.96
CA TRP A 725 -24.62 0.13 11.98
C TRP A 725 -24.60 0.95 10.70
N ILE A 726 -24.57 2.28 10.83
CA ILE A 726 -24.54 3.24 9.71
C ILE A 726 -23.26 4.07 9.81
N CYS A 727 -22.43 4.07 8.76
CA CYS A 727 -21.16 4.78 8.76
C CYS A 727 -20.90 5.49 7.40
N PRO A 728 -21.34 6.74 7.22
CA PRO A 728 -21.09 7.50 5.98
C PRO A 728 -19.61 7.57 5.63
N PRO A 729 -19.26 7.59 4.33
CA PRO A 729 -17.86 7.51 3.92
C PRO A 729 -17.10 8.82 4.16
N THR A 730 -17.76 9.98 4.14
CA THR A 730 -17.13 11.28 4.41
C THR A 730 -17.98 12.18 5.30
N ARG A 731 -17.35 13.20 5.88
CA ARG A 731 -18.06 14.27 6.59
C ARG A 731 -19.04 15.05 5.70
N MET A 732 -18.80 15.09 4.39
CA MET A 732 -19.70 15.76 3.44
C MET A 732 -20.99 14.95 3.26
N ASP A 733 -20.87 13.63 3.13
CA ASP A 733 -22.02 12.74 3.10
C ASP A 733 -22.81 12.81 4.41
N GLU A 734 -22.13 12.71 5.55
CA GLU A 734 -22.78 12.84 6.86
C GLU A 734 -23.53 14.16 6.99
N LYS A 735 -22.90 15.29 6.64
CA LYS A 735 -23.52 16.60 6.74
C LYS A 735 -24.79 16.68 5.87
N GLN A 736 -24.69 16.31 4.61
CA GLN A 736 -25.82 16.36 3.68
C GLN A 736 -26.99 15.47 4.15
N LEU A 737 -26.69 14.24 4.60
CA LEU A 737 -27.70 13.32 5.15
C LEU A 737 -28.38 13.87 6.41
N ARG A 738 -27.66 14.64 7.24
CA ARG A 738 -28.26 15.33 8.40
C ARG A 738 -29.18 16.47 7.97
N GLU A 739 -28.77 17.27 6.99
CA GLU A 739 -29.57 18.37 6.44
C GLU A 739 -30.87 17.89 5.78
N GLU A 740 -30.82 16.72 5.13
CA GLU A 740 -31.98 16.07 4.51
C GLU A 740 -32.89 15.34 5.53
N GLY A 741 -32.52 15.28 6.81
CA GLY A 741 -33.29 14.61 7.85
C GLY A 741 -33.17 13.08 7.88
N VAL A 742 -32.32 12.49 7.04
CA VAL A 742 -32.08 11.03 6.94
C VAL A 742 -31.63 10.44 8.29
N TYR A 743 -30.81 11.18 9.05
CA TYR A 743 -30.39 10.78 10.39
C TYR A 743 -31.55 10.58 11.39
N GLY A 744 -32.66 11.29 11.20
CA GLY A 744 -33.87 11.08 12.00
C GLY A 744 -34.48 9.71 11.77
N VAL A 745 -34.45 9.21 10.53
CA VAL A 745 -34.92 7.86 10.18
C VAL A 745 -34.01 6.80 10.79
N PHE A 746 -32.69 6.96 10.69
CA PHE A 746 -31.74 6.03 11.32
C PHE A 746 -31.89 6.00 12.85
N ALA A 747 -32.12 7.14 13.49
CA ALA A 747 -32.40 7.20 14.92
C ALA A 747 -33.71 6.48 15.29
N ALA A 748 -34.78 6.69 14.52
CA ALA A 748 -36.06 5.99 14.71
C ALA A 748 -35.94 4.48 14.49
N ALA A 749 -35.06 4.07 13.57
CA ALA A 749 -34.71 2.67 13.32
C ALA A 749 -33.90 2.02 14.46
N GLY A 750 -33.39 2.81 15.42
CA GLY A 750 -32.51 2.32 16.48
C GLY A 750 -31.08 2.04 16.00
N ALA A 751 -30.68 2.62 14.86
CA ALA A 751 -29.36 2.41 14.30
C ALA A 751 -28.26 3.06 15.14
N ARG A 752 -27.12 2.37 15.25
CA ARG A 752 -25.86 2.96 15.73
C ARG A 752 -25.19 3.71 14.58
N THR A 753 -25.04 5.01 14.73
CA THR A 753 -24.33 5.85 13.76
C THR A 753 -22.88 6.02 14.18
N GLU A 754 -21.97 5.73 13.27
CA GLU A 754 -20.53 5.89 13.45
C GLU A 754 -20.07 7.16 12.73
N MET A 755 -18.98 7.76 13.22
CA MET A 755 -18.37 8.90 12.54
C MET A 755 -17.74 8.47 11.19
N PRO A 756 -17.57 9.41 10.24
CA PRO A 756 -16.99 9.08 8.94
C PRO A 756 -15.64 8.39 9.02
N GLY A 757 -15.54 7.22 8.39
CA GLY A 757 -14.35 6.38 8.42
C GLY A 757 -14.63 4.93 8.01
N CYS A 758 -13.62 4.06 8.16
CA CYS A 758 -13.73 2.66 7.75
C CYS A 758 -14.58 1.80 8.71
N SER A 759 -14.66 2.18 9.99
CA SER A 759 -15.46 1.51 11.03
C SER A 759 -15.25 -0.02 11.03
N LEU A 760 -16.34 -0.80 11.00
CA LEU A 760 -16.34 -2.28 11.04
C LEU A 760 -15.65 -2.93 9.83
N CYS A 761 -15.45 -2.21 8.71
CA CYS A 761 -14.82 -2.76 7.50
C CYS A 761 -13.41 -3.32 7.77
N MET A 762 -12.68 -2.74 8.73
CA MET A 762 -11.37 -3.26 9.14
C MET A 762 -11.39 -4.12 10.39
N GLY A 763 -12.33 -3.91 11.30
CA GLY A 763 -12.43 -4.63 12.59
C GLY A 763 -11.25 -4.41 13.53
N ASN A 764 -10.50 -3.30 13.37
CA ASN A 764 -9.35 -2.97 14.21
C ASN A 764 -9.72 -2.20 15.50
N GLN A 765 -10.90 -1.58 15.53
CA GLN A 765 -11.46 -0.81 16.65
C GLN A 765 -12.79 -1.42 17.10
N ALA A 766 -13.91 -0.89 16.62
CA ALA A 766 -15.22 -1.49 16.82
C ALA A 766 -15.30 -2.84 16.09
N ARG A 767 -16.03 -3.77 16.70
CA ARG A 767 -16.27 -5.13 16.19
C ARG A 767 -17.72 -5.50 16.45
N VAL A 768 -18.23 -6.43 15.66
CA VAL A 768 -19.52 -7.09 15.89
C VAL A 768 -19.39 -8.08 17.06
N GLU A 769 -20.51 -8.56 17.58
CA GLU A 769 -20.53 -9.61 18.60
C GLU A 769 -19.90 -10.91 18.07
N ASP A 770 -19.29 -11.67 18.98
CA ASP A 770 -18.70 -12.97 18.64
C ASP A 770 -19.77 -13.91 18.05
N GLU A 771 -19.39 -14.65 17.02
CA GLU A 771 -20.24 -15.63 16.31
C GLU A 771 -21.51 -15.05 15.64
N ALA A 772 -21.64 -13.72 15.57
CA ALA A 772 -22.77 -13.07 14.92
C ALA A 772 -22.84 -13.39 13.42
N THR A 773 -24.06 -13.55 12.90
CA THR A 773 -24.30 -13.54 11.44
C THR A 773 -24.55 -12.11 10.99
N VAL A 774 -23.70 -11.61 10.09
CA VAL A 774 -23.68 -10.20 9.68
C VAL A 774 -24.03 -10.07 8.21
N PHE A 775 -24.87 -9.12 7.85
CA PHE A 775 -24.99 -8.65 6.46
C PHE A 775 -24.26 -7.33 6.30
N SER A 776 -23.29 -7.26 5.40
CA SER A 776 -22.39 -6.13 5.28
C SER A 776 -22.28 -5.58 3.85
N THR A 777 -22.11 -4.27 3.75
CA THR A 777 -21.76 -3.57 2.51
C THR A 777 -20.26 -3.32 2.34
N SER A 778 -19.43 -3.80 3.28
CA SER A 778 -17.96 -3.72 3.22
C SER A 778 -17.38 -4.55 2.06
N THR A 779 -16.06 -4.48 1.86
CA THR A 779 -15.37 -5.23 0.79
C THR A 779 -15.01 -6.68 1.15
N ARG A 780 -14.81 -6.98 2.45
CA ARG A 780 -14.26 -8.28 2.89
C ARG A 780 -15.08 -8.95 3.97
N ASN A 781 -15.25 -10.26 3.85
CA ASN A 781 -15.91 -11.11 4.85
C ASN A 781 -15.00 -12.19 5.46
N PHE A 782 -13.69 -12.18 5.22
CA PHE A 782 -12.74 -13.18 5.76
C PHE A 782 -12.98 -13.51 7.25
N ASN A 783 -12.63 -14.73 7.63
CA ASN A 783 -12.72 -15.19 9.02
C ASN A 783 -12.13 -14.16 9.99
N ASN A 784 -12.86 -13.89 11.07
CA ASN A 784 -12.48 -12.96 12.15
C ASN A 784 -12.34 -11.48 11.74
N ARG A 785 -12.67 -11.10 10.50
CA ARG A 785 -12.50 -9.72 10.02
C ARG A 785 -13.33 -8.71 10.81
N MET A 786 -14.63 -8.92 10.94
CA MET A 786 -15.53 -8.00 11.65
C MET A 786 -15.67 -8.31 13.13
N GLY A 787 -15.57 -9.58 13.49
CA GLY A 787 -15.79 -10.12 14.84
C GLY A 787 -15.34 -11.56 14.88
N LYS A 788 -15.01 -12.07 16.08
CA LYS A 788 -14.47 -13.42 16.23
C LYS A 788 -15.54 -14.45 15.89
N GLY A 789 -15.23 -15.39 14.99
CA GLY A 789 -16.18 -16.42 14.56
C GLY A 789 -17.41 -15.90 13.80
N ALA A 790 -17.45 -14.62 13.45
CA ALA A 790 -18.59 -14.04 12.73
C ALA A 790 -18.74 -14.68 11.33
N ARG A 791 -20.00 -14.82 10.89
CA ARG A 791 -20.37 -15.26 9.54
C ARG A 791 -20.87 -14.07 8.76
N VAL A 792 -20.08 -13.57 7.81
CA VAL A 792 -20.36 -12.27 7.16
C VAL A 792 -20.78 -12.44 5.70
N TYR A 793 -22.01 -12.06 5.36
CA TYR A 793 -22.46 -11.90 3.98
C TYR A 793 -22.06 -10.53 3.43
N LEU A 794 -21.71 -10.45 2.15
CA LEU A 794 -21.48 -9.18 1.46
C LEU A 794 -22.56 -8.95 0.39
N GLY A 795 -23.15 -7.76 0.36
CA GLY A 795 -24.17 -7.40 -0.63
C GLY A 795 -24.47 -5.90 -0.69
N SER A 796 -25.57 -5.56 -1.38
CA SER A 796 -26.01 -4.18 -1.61
C SER A 796 -26.57 -3.51 -0.35
N ALA A 797 -26.61 -2.17 -0.34
CA ALA A 797 -27.12 -1.41 0.79
C ALA A 797 -28.64 -1.52 0.92
N GLU A 798 -29.33 -1.63 -0.21
CA GLU A 798 -30.76 -1.86 -0.32
C GLU A 798 -31.12 -3.20 0.32
N LEU A 799 -30.44 -4.27 -0.07
CA LEU A 799 -30.63 -5.60 0.52
C LEU A 799 -30.23 -5.61 2.00
N ALA A 800 -29.15 -4.92 2.38
CA ALA A 800 -28.77 -4.77 3.79
C ALA A 800 -29.88 -4.12 4.62
N ALA A 801 -30.52 -3.06 4.13
CA ALA A 801 -31.63 -2.40 4.81
C ALA A 801 -32.86 -3.32 4.94
N VAL A 802 -33.15 -4.12 3.91
CA VAL A 802 -34.22 -5.14 3.97
C VAL A 802 -33.89 -6.22 4.99
N CYS A 803 -32.66 -6.74 5.00
CA CYS A 803 -32.18 -7.69 6.01
C CYS A 803 -32.29 -7.10 7.42
N ALA A 804 -31.98 -5.81 7.59
CA ALA A 804 -32.09 -5.14 8.89
C ALA A 804 -33.54 -5.10 9.38
N LEU A 805 -34.48 -4.76 8.48
CA LEU A 805 -35.92 -4.73 8.74
C LEU A 805 -36.50 -6.10 9.08
N LEU A 806 -36.07 -7.14 8.37
CA LEU A 806 -36.66 -8.48 8.45
C LEU A 806 -35.98 -9.40 9.49
N GLY A 807 -34.69 -9.22 9.75
CA GLY A 807 -33.88 -10.06 10.64
C GLY A 807 -33.33 -11.34 9.99
N TYR A 808 -33.45 -11.46 8.67
CA TYR A 808 -33.00 -12.60 7.87
C TYR A 808 -32.83 -12.18 6.41
N ILE A 809 -32.16 -13.01 5.60
CA ILE A 809 -32.04 -12.80 4.15
C ILE A 809 -33.41 -13.07 3.48
N PRO A 810 -34.02 -12.08 2.81
CA PRO A 810 -35.38 -12.20 2.26
C PRO A 810 -35.49 -13.21 1.11
N THR A 811 -36.71 -13.65 0.80
CA THR A 811 -36.99 -14.24 -0.51
C THR A 811 -36.99 -13.19 -1.62
N VAL A 812 -36.91 -13.62 -2.88
CA VAL A 812 -36.97 -12.74 -4.05
C VAL A 812 -38.27 -11.93 -4.06
N GLU A 813 -39.39 -12.56 -3.69
CA GLU A 813 -40.70 -11.90 -3.62
C GLU A 813 -40.76 -10.84 -2.52
N GLU A 814 -40.26 -11.16 -1.32
CA GLU A 814 -40.22 -10.21 -0.20
C GLU A 814 -39.35 -8.99 -0.53
N TYR A 815 -38.16 -9.23 -1.08
CA TYR A 815 -37.24 -8.18 -1.49
C TYR A 815 -37.86 -7.29 -2.58
N ASN A 816 -38.37 -7.89 -3.65
CA ASN A 816 -38.96 -7.14 -4.76
C ASN A 816 -40.19 -6.34 -4.34
N ALA A 817 -41.01 -6.86 -3.42
CA ALA A 817 -42.16 -6.12 -2.89
C ALA A 817 -41.70 -4.83 -2.18
N ILE A 818 -40.69 -4.93 -1.31
CA ILE A 818 -40.17 -3.77 -0.56
C ILE A 818 -39.49 -2.77 -1.50
N VAL A 819 -38.64 -3.23 -2.43
CA VAL A 819 -37.94 -2.35 -3.38
C VAL A 819 -38.93 -1.65 -4.31
N ALA A 820 -39.94 -2.36 -4.80
CA ALA A 820 -40.96 -1.80 -5.68
C ALA A 820 -41.81 -0.73 -4.98
N GLU A 821 -42.09 -0.89 -3.69
CA GLU A 821 -42.86 0.06 -2.90
C GLU A 821 -42.00 1.26 -2.45
N LYS A 822 -40.80 1.01 -1.92
CA LYS A 822 -40.02 2.00 -1.19
C LYS A 822 -38.95 2.69 -2.03
N ILE A 823 -38.34 2.03 -3.01
CA ILE A 823 -37.20 2.56 -3.75
C ILE A 823 -37.61 3.02 -5.15
N ASN A 824 -38.23 2.14 -5.95
CA ASN A 824 -38.51 2.40 -7.36
C ASN A 824 -39.24 3.74 -7.63
N PRO A 825 -40.25 4.17 -6.84
CA PRO A 825 -40.94 5.43 -7.07
C PRO A 825 -40.07 6.68 -6.83
N PHE A 826 -38.97 6.53 -6.09
CA PHE A 826 -38.11 7.63 -5.62
C PHE A 826 -36.67 7.53 -6.15
N ALA A 827 -36.34 6.54 -6.97
CA ALA A 827 -34.97 6.24 -7.38
C ALA A 827 -34.20 7.46 -7.92
N ALA A 828 -34.83 8.28 -8.76
CA ALA A 828 -34.21 9.49 -9.32
C ALA A 828 -33.81 10.53 -8.25
N GLU A 829 -34.52 10.58 -7.13
CA GLU A 829 -34.22 11.46 -6.00
C GLU A 829 -33.16 10.85 -5.07
N LEU A 830 -33.29 9.55 -4.79
CA LEU A 830 -32.41 8.81 -3.88
C LEU A 830 -30.97 8.77 -4.40
N TYR A 831 -30.78 8.49 -5.69
CA TYR A 831 -29.46 8.34 -6.31
C TYR A 831 -28.91 9.65 -6.91
N ARG A 832 -29.11 10.79 -6.22
CA ARG A 832 -28.42 12.05 -6.53
C ARG A 832 -27.04 12.09 -5.86
N TYR A 833 -25.98 12.33 -6.60
CA TYR A 833 -24.62 12.35 -6.06
C TYR A 833 -24.21 13.74 -5.55
N LEU A 834 -23.11 13.82 -4.81
CA LEU A 834 -22.59 15.08 -4.30
C LEU A 834 -21.83 15.85 -5.40
N ASN A 835 -22.53 16.78 -6.04
CA ASN A 835 -21.94 17.77 -6.94
C ASN A 835 -21.69 19.08 -6.18
N PHE A 836 -20.48 19.28 -5.67
CA PHE A 836 -20.13 20.43 -4.82
C PHE A 836 -20.24 21.76 -5.54
N ASN A 837 -20.08 21.78 -6.86
CA ASN A 837 -20.30 22.96 -7.70
C ASN A 837 -21.78 23.36 -7.83
N GLU A 838 -22.71 22.48 -7.45
CA GLU A 838 -24.16 22.75 -7.45
C GLU A 838 -24.69 23.12 -6.05
N ILE A 839 -23.84 23.05 -5.02
CA ILE A 839 -24.18 23.45 -3.65
C ILE A 839 -23.79 24.92 -3.47
N GLU A 840 -24.80 25.78 -3.29
CA GLU A 840 -24.60 27.23 -3.16
C GLU A 840 -23.67 27.56 -1.99
N GLY A 841 -22.60 28.30 -2.27
CA GLY A 841 -21.62 28.75 -1.28
C GLY A 841 -20.66 27.66 -0.75
N PHE A 842 -20.66 26.45 -1.34
CA PHE A 842 -19.81 25.36 -0.84
C PHE A 842 -18.32 25.69 -0.84
N GLU A 843 -17.81 26.38 -1.88
CA GLU A 843 -16.40 26.74 -1.98
C GLU A 843 -15.89 27.50 -0.73
N ASP A 844 -16.72 28.39 -0.19
CA ASP A 844 -16.42 29.22 0.99
C ASP A 844 -16.82 28.58 2.33
N GLU A 845 -17.42 27.39 2.30
CA GLU A 845 -17.99 26.78 3.49
C GLU A 845 -16.92 26.38 4.53
N GLY A 846 -16.99 27.00 5.71
CA GLY A 846 -16.05 26.76 6.80
C GLY A 846 -14.65 27.34 6.54
N ARG A 847 -14.54 28.32 5.64
CA ARG A 847 -13.32 29.07 5.35
C ARG A 847 -12.65 29.58 6.63
N VAL A 848 -11.34 29.38 6.70
CA VAL A 848 -10.44 29.93 7.73
C VAL A 848 -9.30 30.75 7.12
N VAL A 849 -9.03 30.56 5.82
CA VAL A 849 -8.03 31.34 5.06
C VAL A 849 -8.71 32.54 4.39
N PRO A 850 -8.25 33.78 4.63
CA PRO A 850 -8.77 34.99 3.98
C PRO A 850 -8.67 34.90 2.44
N LEU A 851 -9.61 35.53 1.73
CA LEU A 851 -9.65 35.49 0.27
C LEU A 851 -8.39 36.11 -0.36
N GLU A 852 -7.79 37.10 0.29
CA GLU A 852 -6.58 37.79 -0.17
C GLU A 852 -5.33 36.92 -0.02
N GLU A 853 -5.38 35.92 0.86
CA GLU A 853 -4.30 34.96 1.13
C GLU A 853 -4.46 33.64 0.34
N MET A 854 -5.55 33.50 -0.41
CA MET A 854 -5.75 32.33 -1.28
C MET A 854 -4.68 32.31 -2.38
N PRO A 855 -3.96 31.19 -2.55
CA PRO A 855 -2.96 31.08 -3.60
C PRO A 855 -3.60 31.16 -4.98
N LYS A 856 -2.96 31.92 -5.88
CA LYS A 856 -3.38 32.03 -7.27
C LYS A 856 -2.74 30.94 -8.11
N ILE A 857 -3.50 30.39 -9.05
CA ILE A 857 -3.02 29.33 -9.93
C ILE A 857 -1.87 29.85 -10.81
N GLU A 858 -1.96 31.10 -11.27
CA GLU A 858 -0.94 31.74 -12.10
C GLU A 858 0.43 31.80 -11.39
N ASP A 859 0.41 32.13 -10.09
CA ASP A 859 1.61 32.22 -9.26
C ASP A 859 2.25 30.83 -9.05
N ILE A 860 1.42 29.79 -8.92
CA ILE A 860 1.87 28.40 -8.72
C ILE A 860 2.46 27.79 -9.98
N LEU A 861 1.86 28.08 -11.14
CA LEU A 861 2.31 27.61 -12.45
C LEU A 861 3.46 28.44 -13.03
N GLY A 862 3.85 29.54 -12.37
CA GLY A 862 4.90 30.43 -12.85
C GLY A 862 4.52 31.18 -14.12
N ILE A 863 3.22 31.40 -14.36
CA ILE A 863 2.72 32.14 -15.52
C ILE A 863 2.88 33.65 -15.24
N PRO A 864 3.62 34.41 -16.06
CA PRO A 864 3.80 35.84 -15.84
C PRO A 864 2.47 36.58 -15.81
N ALA A 865 2.28 37.45 -14.80
CA ALA A 865 1.09 38.28 -14.68
C ALA A 865 0.90 39.14 -15.95
N GLY A 866 -0.14 38.85 -16.73
CA GLY A 866 -0.49 39.58 -17.96
C GLY A 866 -0.48 38.78 -19.26
N ALA A 867 -0.16 37.48 -19.23
CA ALA A 867 -0.32 36.60 -20.39
C ALA A 867 -1.74 36.00 -20.43
N LYS A 868 -2.70 36.74 -20.99
CA LYS A 868 -3.96 36.20 -21.52
C LYS A 868 -4.19 36.74 -22.92
#